data_AF-A0AAV8HGT0-F1
#
_entry.id   AF-A0AAV8HGT0-F1
#
_cell.length_a   1.000
_cell.length_b   1.000
_cell.length_c   1.000
_cell.angle_alpha   90.00
_cell.angle_beta   90.00
_cell.angle_gamma   90.00
#
_symmetry.space_group_name_H-M   'P 1'
#
loop_
_entity.id
_entity.type
_entity.pdbx_description
1 polymer ?
#
loop_
_entity_poly.entity_id
_entity_poly.type
_entity_poly.pdbx_seq_one_letter_code
_entity_poly.pdbx_strand_id
1 'polypeptide(L)'
;MEERPSLERGFGSGSALRSLFRFRFFLIEIVLILVCIQRTFAETNEDTKPLSYEGPEPADTNNIYLTHSCIHDEILHQRRRSGRKEYSVTPQVYVGSASSEDHHRGRTLLGLPEEIQTQSTAKKPIRIYLNYDAVGHSPDRDCQKVGDIVKLGEPPISSIPGIPFCNPHAYPAVVGDCYYNCTSDDIAGEDKKQRLRKALGHTVEWFKKALSVEPVKGNLRLSGYSACGQDGGVQLPHEYVEEGVRDADLVLLVTTRPTTGNTLAWAVACERDQWGRAIAGHVNVAPRHLTAEAETLLSATLIHEVMHVLGFDPHAFAHFRDERKRRRSEVTVQSMDEKLGRMVTRVVLPRVIMHSRHHYGAYSDNFTGLELEDGGGRGTSGSHWEKRLLMNEIMTGSVDTRSVVSKMTLALLEDSGWYQANYSMAEGLEWGRKQGTEFVTSPCSLWRGAYRCNSTQLSGCTYNREAEGYCPIVSYSGDLPKWAQYFPQPNKGGQSSLADYCTYFVAYSDGSCTDTNSARSPDRMLGEVRGSNSRCMASTLVRTGFVRGSTTQGNGCYQHRCINNTLQVAVDGLWKACPVTGGPMQFPGFNGELICPAYHELCGSSKAVALVGQCPQSCSYNGDCVDGRCRCFLGFHGRDCSKRSCPAGCSGHGTCQQNGICGCKNGWTGIDCSTAVCDEQCSLHGGVCDNGVCEFRCSDYAGYTCQNTSSLLPSLSICADVLASSSPGDAMGDVGQHCAPSEPSILQQLESVVVVPNYNRLMPGGRTLFSILDSGYCAAAAKRLACWISIQRCDRDGDNRLRVCHSACRSYNAACGAGLDCSDQTLFSSEEEGDGQCTGYGDIKPWWFRRFRTIYSQ
;
A
#
# COMPACT_ATOMS: atom_id res chain seq x y z
N MET A 1 75.25 -13.62 19.44
CA MET A 1 73.98 -13.65 18.67
C MET A 1 73.27 -12.28 18.73
N GLU A 2 73.84 -11.11 18.35
CA GLU A 2 74.80 -10.75 17.26
C GLU A 2 74.08 -10.46 15.93
N GLU A 3 74.21 -9.28 15.31
CA GLU A 3 74.87 -8.06 15.81
C GLU A 3 74.23 -6.74 15.26
N ARG A 4 74.96 -5.62 15.35
CA ARG A 4 74.55 -4.24 15.00
C ARG A 4 74.94 -3.89 13.51
N PRO A 5 74.94 -2.62 13.06
CA PRO A 5 73.80 -1.70 12.86
C PRO A 5 73.85 -0.96 11.49
N SER A 6 72.98 0.05 11.28
CA SER A 6 73.29 1.32 10.54
C SER A 6 73.49 1.24 9.00
N LEU A 7 73.50 2.31 8.18
CA LEU A 7 73.02 3.71 8.31
C LEU A 7 72.77 4.31 6.89
N GLU A 8 71.91 5.34 6.80
CA GLU A 8 72.01 6.54 5.93
C GLU A 8 71.91 6.57 4.37
N ARG A 9 71.19 7.64 3.94
CA ARG A 9 71.42 8.59 2.81
C ARG A 9 71.52 8.11 1.35
N GLY A 10 70.73 8.75 0.48
CA GLY A 10 70.97 8.86 -0.97
C GLY A 10 70.07 9.90 -1.65
N PHE A 11 70.67 10.93 -2.25
CA PHE A 11 70.04 12.04 -3.01
C PHE A 11 69.11 11.58 -4.15
N GLY A 12 68.15 12.38 -4.66
CA GLY A 12 67.73 13.76 -4.31
C GLY A 12 67.42 14.62 -5.56
N SER A 13 66.57 15.65 -5.42
CA SER A 13 66.24 16.69 -6.44
C SER A 13 65.76 16.18 -7.83
N GLY A 14 64.47 16.29 -8.14
CA GLY A 14 63.96 17.49 -8.86
C GLY A 14 63.80 17.19 -10.36
N SER A 15 63.09 17.96 -11.19
CA SER A 15 62.28 19.17 -10.95
C SER A 15 61.13 19.21 -11.96
N ALA A 16 59.98 19.79 -11.61
CA ALA A 16 58.91 20.01 -12.58
C ALA A 16 59.21 21.22 -13.50
N LEU A 17 58.98 21.11 -14.82
CA LEU A 17 58.57 22.25 -15.65
C LEU A 17 57.99 21.83 -17.02
N ARG A 18 56.85 22.46 -17.37
CA ARG A 18 56.31 22.87 -18.71
C ARG A 18 56.65 22.01 -19.95
N SER A 19 55.70 21.42 -20.69
CA SER A 19 54.47 21.95 -21.34
C SER A 19 54.67 22.59 -22.73
N LEU A 20 53.83 22.17 -23.69
CA LEU A 20 53.47 22.79 -25.00
C LEU A 20 54.49 22.79 -26.17
N PHE A 21 54.40 21.77 -27.05
CA PHE A 21 54.46 21.88 -28.52
C PHE A 21 53.52 20.78 -29.09
N ARG A 22 52.33 21.10 -29.65
CA ARG A 22 51.97 21.65 -30.98
C ARG A 22 51.77 20.57 -32.07
N PHE A 23 50.55 20.56 -32.65
CA PHE A 23 50.14 19.97 -33.94
C PHE A 23 50.40 18.45 -34.14
N ARG A 24 49.39 17.57 -34.25
CA ARG A 24 48.37 17.47 -35.32
C ARG A 24 48.94 17.75 -36.73
N PHE A 25 49.31 16.71 -37.46
CA PHE A 25 48.49 16.12 -38.54
C PHE A 25 48.80 14.60 -38.54
N PHE A 26 47.80 13.72 -38.49
CA PHE A 26 47.17 13.11 -39.67
C PHE A 26 48.23 12.47 -40.59
N LEU A 27 48.50 11.18 -40.39
CA LEU A 27 47.92 10.06 -41.18
C LEU A 27 48.81 9.80 -42.40
N ILE A 28 48.59 8.67 -43.10
CA ILE A 28 49.23 8.30 -44.38
C ILE A 28 50.73 7.90 -44.25
N GLU A 29 51.20 6.73 -44.70
CA GLU A 29 50.51 5.56 -45.28
C GLU A 29 51.40 4.29 -45.29
N ILE A 30 50.76 3.11 -45.27
CA ILE A 30 51.15 1.85 -45.98
C ILE A 30 52.53 1.21 -45.60
N VAL A 31 52.82 0.14 -46.32
CA VAL A 31 54.12 -0.45 -46.70
C VAL A 31 54.65 -1.55 -45.79
N LEU A 32 54.79 -1.33 -44.47
CA LEU A 32 55.54 -2.27 -43.63
C LEU A 32 54.72 -3.45 -43.09
N ILE A 33 54.38 -4.33 -44.04
CA ILE A 33 54.24 -5.79 -43.91
C ILE A 33 53.01 -6.23 -43.10
N LEU A 34 51.80 -5.97 -43.59
CA LEU A 34 51.04 -6.91 -44.45
C LEU A 34 51.83 -7.88 -45.38
N VAL A 35 51.43 -9.15 -45.34
CA VAL A 35 51.68 -10.23 -46.35
C VAL A 35 53.10 -10.83 -46.43
N CYS A 36 53.52 -11.47 -45.34
CA CYS A 36 54.15 -12.81 -45.35
C CYS A 36 53.55 -13.57 -44.15
N ILE A 37 52.80 -14.68 -44.25
CA ILE A 37 52.36 -15.57 -45.35
C ILE A 37 50.88 -15.92 -45.02
N GLN A 38 49.87 -15.50 -45.79
CA GLN A 38 49.21 -16.22 -46.90
C GLN A 38 48.64 -17.61 -46.50
N ARG A 39 47.31 -17.83 -46.51
CA ARG A 39 46.35 -18.06 -47.65
C ARG A 39 46.38 -19.53 -48.15
N THR A 40 45.40 -20.05 -48.91
CA THR A 40 44.17 -19.50 -49.58
C THR A 40 42.89 -20.15 -48.98
N PHE A 41 41.63 -20.11 -49.47
CA PHE A 41 40.79 -19.48 -50.55
C PHE A 41 39.32 -19.48 -49.98
N ALA A 42 38.23 -18.92 -50.53
CA ALA A 42 37.88 -18.15 -51.74
C ALA A 42 36.86 -17.03 -51.35
N GLU A 43 36.49 -16.00 -52.15
CA GLU A 43 35.62 -15.90 -53.36
C GLU A 43 34.16 -16.36 -53.16
N THR A 44 33.08 -15.66 -53.54
CA THR A 44 32.80 -14.31 -54.15
C THR A 44 31.30 -13.96 -53.81
N ASN A 45 30.61 -12.85 -54.16
CA ASN A 45 30.77 -11.71 -55.08
C ASN A 45 30.06 -10.43 -54.51
N GLU A 46 29.89 -9.37 -55.32
CA GLU A 46 29.18 -8.10 -55.01
C GLU A 46 27.94 -7.86 -55.92
N ASP A 47 27.16 -6.80 -55.60
CA ASP A 47 26.12 -6.09 -56.39
C ASP A 47 24.82 -6.77 -56.90
N THR A 48 23.64 -6.34 -56.39
CA THR A 48 22.63 -5.49 -57.11
C THR A 48 21.33 -5.26 -56.29
N LYS A 49 20.59 -4.17 -56.60
CA LYS A 49 19.19 -3.88 -56.17
C LYS A 49 18.26 -4.05 -57.38
N PRO A 50 16.99 -4.50 -57.20
CA PRO A 50 15.90 -3.52 -57.02
C PRO A 50 14.71 -4.02 -56.15
N LEU A 51 13.59 -3.29 -56.22
CA LEU A 51 12.24 -3.62 -55.71
C LEU A 51 11.74 -4.97 -56.28
N SER A 52 10.81 -5.72 -55.66
CA SER A 52 9.51 -5.25 -55.17
C SER A 52 8.84 -6.05 -54.05
N TYR A 53 7.83 -5.39 -53.47
CA TYR A 53 6.69 -5.90 -52.69
C TYR A 53 6.21 -7.32 -53.07
N GLU A 54 5.97 -8.16 -52.07
CA GLU A 54 4.66 -8.80 -51.87
C GLU A 54 4.49 -9.24 -50.40
N GLY A 55 3.32 -8.97 -49.82
CA GLY A 55 2.88 -9.52 -48.53
C GLY A 55 2.04 -10.80 -48.74
N PRO A 56 1.36 -11.36 -47.71
CA PRO A 56 0.75 -10.60 -46.62
C PRO A 56 0.97 -11.15 -45.19
N GLU A 57 0.63 -10.29 -44.22
CA GLU A 57 0.25 -10.61 -42.84
C GLU A 57 -1.13 -11.32 -42.77
N PRO A 58 -1.65 -11.76 -41.58
CA PRO A 58 -1.13 -11.56 -40.22
C PRO A 58 -0.97 -12.83 -39.37
N ALA A 59 -0.23 -12.69 -38.26
CA ALA A 59 -0.46 -13.47 -37.04
C ALA A 59 -1.12 -12.54 -36.02
N ASP A 60 -2.37 -12.81 -35.64
CA ASP A 60 -3.25 -11.83 -34.99
C ASP A 60 -2.78 -11.42 -33.58
N THR A 61 -2.44 -10.14 -33.42
CA THR A 61 -1.87 -9.53 -32.22
C THR A 61 -2.92 -8.80 -31.34
N ASN A 62 -4.15 -9.31 -31.26
CA ASN A 62 -5.20 -8.78 -30.39
C ASN A 62 -5.67 -9.77 -29.31
N ASN A 63 -4.86 -9.97 -28.26
CA ASN A 63 -5.32 -10.63 -27.03
C ASN A 63 -4.54 -10.19 -25.76
N ILE A 64 -4.24 -8.90 -25.66
CA ILE A 64 -3.72 -8.30 -24.43
C ILE A 64 -4.91 -7.94 -23.54
N TYR A 65 -5.09 -8.68 -22.45
CA TYR A 65 -5.96 -8.22 -21.36
C TYR A 65 -5.37 -6.96 -20.73
N LEU A 66 -6.20 -5.92 -20.57
CA LEU A 66 -5.88 -4.71 -19.80
C LEU A 66 -5.89 -5.02 -18.30
N THR A 67 -4.91 -5.81 -17.85
CA THR A 67 -4.60 -6.01 -16.43
C THR A 67 -3.70 -4.86 -15.95
N HIS A 68 -4.15 -4.13 -14.94
CA HIS A 68 -3.32 -3.17 -14.22
C HIS A 68 -2.31 -3.94 -13.36
N SER A 69 -1.01 -3.66 -13.49
CA SER A 69 -0.03 -4.05 -12.47
C SER A 69 -0.02 -2.95 -11.43
N CYS A 70 -0.20 -3.28 -10.15
CA CYS A 70 -0.35 -2.26 -9.11
C CYS A 70 1.00 -1.70 -8.69
N ILE A 71 1.55 -0.77 -9.50
CA ILE A 71 2.92 -0.26 -9.38
C ILE A 71 3.07 0.69 -8.18
N HIS A 72 3.09 0.09 -7.00
CA HIS A 72 3.76 0.63 -5.83
C HIS A 72 5.30 0.51 -5.98
N ASP A 73 5.78 -0.35 -6.88
CA ASP A 73 7.19 -0.80 -6.88
C ASP A 73 8.16 0.19 -7.54
N GLU A 74 7.81 0.78 -8.69
CA GLU A 74 8.55 1.90 -9.31
C GLU A 74 8.53 3.14 -8.38
N ILE A 75 7.39 3.36 -7.70
CA ILE A 75 7.15 4.44 -6.72
C ILE A 75 8.01 4.25 -5.46
N LEU A 76 8.16 3.02 -4.95
CA LEU A 76 8.99 2.69 -3.79
C LEU A 76 10.45 2.42 -4.14
N HIS A 77 10.79 2.21 -5.42
CA HIS A 77 12.18 2.16 -5.89
C HIS A 77 12.93 3.48 -5.65
N GLN A 78 12.21 4.61 -5.55
CA GLN A 78 12.74 5.90 -5.11
C GLN A 78 13.29 5.87 -3.67
N ARG A 79 12.84 4.94 -2.79
CA ARG A 79 13.37 4.78 -1.42
C ARG A 79 14.78 4.16 -1.35
N ARG A 80 15.56 4.16 -2.44
CA ARG A 80 16.93 3.62 -2.49
C ARG A 80 17.95 4.55 -1.82
N ARG A 81 18.34 4.23 -0.58
CA ARG A 81 19.72 4.42 -0.09
C ARG A 81 20.21 3.18 0.66
N SER A 82 21.50 2.88 0.54
CA SER A 82 22.14 1.69 1.11
C SER A 82 22.31 1.81 2.62
N GLY A 83 21.99 0.78 3.41
CA GLY A 83 22.47 0.77 4.81
C GLY A 83 21.78 -0.07 5.88
N ARG A 84 20.62 -0.71 5.65
CA ARG A 84 20.06 -1.67 6.63
C ARG A 84 19.24 -2.77 5.94
N LYS A 85 19.39 -4.01 6.41
CA LYS A 85 18.45 -5.12 6.18
C LYS A 85 17.60 -5.27 7.44
N GLU A 86 16.41 -5.84 7.26
CA GLU A 86 15.48 -6.30 8.32
C GLU A 86 15.02 -5.21 9.31
N TYR A 87 13.74 -4.81 9.18
CA TYR A 87 13.02 -4.17 10.25
C TYR A 87 12.46 -5.24 11.19
N SER A 88 13.26 -5.69 12.15
CA SER A 88 12.75 -6.49 13.26
C SER A 88 11.98 -5.58 14.23
N VAL A 89 10.64 -5.69 14.25
CA VAL A 89 9.82 -5.05 15.29
C VAL A 89 10.14 -5.73 16.61
N THR A 90 10.99 -5.10 17.41
CA THR A 90 11.29 -5.56 18.77
C THR A 90 10.20 -5.06 19.71
N PRO A 91 9.50 -5.97 20.44
CA PRO A 91 8.59 -5.53 21.49
C PRO A 91 9.42 -4.95 22.64
N GLN A 92 9.35 -3.63 22.85
CA GLN A 92 9.95 -2.97 24.00
C GLN A 92 9.16 -3.36 25.26
N VAL A 93 9.56 -4.46 25.91
CA VAL A 93 8.95 -4.94 27.16
C VAL A 93 9.48 -4.11 28.32
N TYR A 94 8.81 -2.99 28.59
CA TYR A 94 9.07 -2.20 29.80
C TYR A 94 8.55 -2.97 31.04
N VAL A 95 9.48 -3.37 31.90
CA VAL A 95 9.16 -4.01 33.19
C VAL A 95 8.56 -2.97 34.11
N GLY A 96 7.31 -3.14 34.49
CA GLY A 96 6.58 -2.18 35.32
C GLY A 96 7.14 -2.05 36.73
N SER A 97 7.38 -0.81 37.14
CA SER A 97 7.33 -0.39 38.56
C SER A 97 6.07 0.45 38.75
N ALA A 98 5.42 0.35 39.92
CA ALA A 98 4.06 0.85 40.11
C ALA A 98 3.94 1.75 41.34
N SER A 99 3.57 3.02 41.12
CA SER A 99 3.04 3.95 42.13
C SER A 99 2.56 5.26 41.49
N SER A 100 1.33 5.71 41.84
CA SER A 100 0.87 7.13 42.00
C SER A 100 1.15 8.20 40.91
N GLU A 101 0.26 9.15 40.58
CA GLU A 101 -1.12 9.45 41.04
C GLU A 101 -1.86 10.35 40.00
N ASP A 102 -3.07 10.81 40.33
CA ASP A 102 -3.99 11.58 39.45
C ASP A 102 -3.40 12.82 38.75
N HIS A 103 -3.52 12.88 37.41
CA HIS A 103 -3.31 14.09 36.59
C HIS A 103 -4.50 14.40 35.65
N HIS A 104 -5.74 14.32 36.16
CA HIS A 104 -6.93 14.80 35.48
C HIS A 104 -7.15 16.32 35.62
N ARG A 105 -6.72 17.17 34.66
CA ARG A 105 -7.14 18.60 34.61
C ARG A 105 -7.03 19.42 33.30
N GLY A 106 -6.96 18.83 32.11
CA GLY A 106 -6.99 19.57 30.84
C GLY A 106 -8.38 20.11 30.42
N ARG A 107 -8.99 21.06 31.16
CA ARG A 107 -10.43 21.38 30.98
C ARG A 107 -10.83 22.87 30.96
N THR A 108 -9.94 23.83 30.60
CA THR A 108 -10.25 25.27 30.77
C THR A 108 -9.66 26.26 29.73
N LEU A 109 -9.40 25.84 28.48
CA LEU A 109 -9.02 26.80 27.40
C LEU A 109 -9.78 26.67 26.07
N LEU A 110 -10.55 25.60 25.84
CA LEU A 110 -11.48 25.50 24.71
C LEU A 110 -12.91 25.28 25.23
N GLY A 111 -13.68 26.37 25.30
CA GLY A 111 -15.03 26.36 25.84
C GLY A 111 -16.05 25.76 24.87
N LEU A 112 -16.53 24.55 25.18
CA LEU A 112 -17.76 23.97 24.62
C LEU A 112 -18.82 23.87 25.72
N PRO A 113 -20.13 24.06 25.43
CA PRO A 113 -21.17 23.97 26.45
C PRO A 113 -21.30 22.57 27.07
N GLU A 114 -21.61 22.48 28.36
CA GLU A 114 -21.96 21.22 29.01
C GLU A 114 -23.38 20.78 28.65
N GLU A 115 -23.58 20.25 27.44
CA GLU A 115 -24.75 19.42 27.13
C GLU A 115 -24.43 17.93 27.36
N ILE A 116 -24.97 17.41 28.47
CA ILE A 116 -24.90 15.98 28.81
C ILE A 116 -25.86 15.22 27.89
N GLN A 117 -25.34 14.72 26.77
CA GLN A 117 -26.02 13.70 25.98
C GLN A 117 -25.29 12.36 26.12
N THR A 118 -26.03 11.32 26.53
CA THR A 118 -25.56 9.94 26.57
C THR A 118 -25.36 9.40 25.15
N GLN A 119 -24.24 9.76 24.53
CA GLN A 119 -23.96 9.39 23.15
C GLN A 119 -23.75 7.88 23.02
N SER A 120 -24.70 7.24 22.32
CA SER A 120 -24.56 5.86 21.85
C SER A 120 -23.30 5.73 20.99
N THR A 121 -22.39 4.83 21.37
CA THR A 121 -21.13 4.51 20.67
C THR A 121 -21.37 3.70 19.39
N ALA A 122 -22.41 4.06 18.62
CA ALA A 122 -22.76 3.43 17.37
C ALA A 122 -21.89 3.98 16.24
N LYS A 123 -21.13 3.09 15.59
CA LYS A 123 -20.40 3.44 14.36
C LYS A 123 -21.40 3.87 13.28
N LYS A 124 -21.04 4.89 12.49
CA LYS A 124 -21.85 5.44 11.39
C LYS A 124 -21.10 5.30 10.05
N PRO A 125 -21.81 5.30 8.90
CA PRO A 125 -21.20 5.36 7.58
C PRO A 125 -20.04 6.36 7.49
N ILE A 126 -18.90 5.94 6.95
CA ILE A 126 -17.70 6.79 6.82
C ILE A 126 -17.96 8.00 5.92
N ARG A 127 -17.57 9.20 6.39
CA ARG A 127 -17.62 10.45 5.63
C ARG A 127 -16.23 10.73 5.03
N ILE A 128 -16.09 10.60 3.71
CA ILE A 128 -14.83 10.90 3.01
C ILE A 128 -15.00 12.23 2.24
N TYR A 129 -14.15 13.21 2.55
CA TYR A 129 -14.08 14.48 1.83
C TYR A 129 -13.05 14.40 0.71
N LEU A 130 -13.34 15.03 -0.44
CA LEU A 130 -12.48 15.03 -1.62
C LEU A 130 -12.02 16.45 -1.94
N ASN A 131 -10.74 16.75 -1.76
CA ASN A 131 -10.12 18.01 -2.19
C ASN A 131 -9.61 17.87 -3.63
N TYR A 132 -9.89 18.85 -4.50
CA TYR A 132 -9.47 18.86 -5.91
C TYR A 132 -8.57 20.06 -6.26
N ASP A 133 -8.09 20.82 -5.27
CA ASP A 133 -7.49 22.14 -5.49
C ASP A 133 -6.09 22.02 -6.13
N ALA A 134 -5.44 20.87 -5.95
CA ALA A 134 -4.18 20.52 -6.59
C ALA A 134 -4.32 19.97 -8.03
N VAL A 135 -5.54 19.77 -8.55
CA VAL A 135 -5.76 19.11 -9.85
C VAL A 135 -5.44 20.04 -11.03
N GLY A 136 -4.23 19.92 -11.58
CA GLY A 136 -3.75 20.75 -12.69
C GLY A 136 -3.16 22.09 -12.22
N HIS A 137 -2.64 22.14 -11.00
CA HIS A 137 -2.12 23.33 -10.34
C HIS A 137 -0.69 23.16 -9.77
N SER A 138 -0.08 21.96 -9.88
CA SER A 138 1.30 21.67 -9.48
C SER A 138 2.27 22.03 -10.65
N PRO A 139 2.99 23.16 -10.61
CA PRO A 139 3.63 23.73 -11.80
C PRO A 139 4.84 22.95 -12.35
N ASP A 140 5.39 22.02 -11.58
CA ASP A 140 6.52 21.15 -11.94
C ASP A 140 6.14 19.66 -12.07
N ARG A 141 4.85 19.33 -11.92
CA ARG A 141 4.33 17.95 -11.88
C ARG A 141 3.07 17.70 -12.71
N ASP A 142 2.22 18.70 -12.94
CA ASP A 142 1.03 18.59 -13.78
C ASP A 142 1.31 19.07 -15.21
N CYS A 143 0.93 18.28 -16.21
CA CYS A 143 1.03 18.65 -17.62
C CYS A 143 0.00 19.74 -18.00
N GLN A 144 0.46 20.94 -18.37
CA GLN A 144 -0.42 22.03 -18.80
C GLN A 144 -0.50 22.14 -20.32
N LYS A 145 0.57 21.78 -21.03
CA LYS A 145 0.73 21.84 -22.49
C LYS A 145 1.49 20.62 -23.01
N VAL A 146 1.35 20.36 -24.31
CA VAL A 146 2.11 19.31 -24.99
C VAL A 146 3.56 19.77 -25.14
N GLY A 147 4.51 18.93 -24.75
CA GLY A 147 5.93 19.28 -24.70
C GLY A 147 6.43 19.89 -23.39
N ASP A 148 5.55 20.08 -22.38
CA ASP A 148 6.00 20.40 -21.02
C ASP A 148 6.84 19.24 -20.46
N ILE A 149 7.84 19.56 -19.62
CA ILE A 149 8.72 18.57 -18.98
C ILE A 149 8.49 18.62 -17.48
N VAL A 150 7.92 17.55 -16.91
CA VAL A 150 7.47 17.47 -15.51
C VAL A 150 8.13 16.33 -14.74
N LYS A 151 8.20 16.43 -13.41
CA LYS A 151 8.80 15.39 -12.54
C LYS A 151 7.84 14.25 -12.28
N LEU A 152 8.29 13.01 -12.46
CA LEU A 152 7.58 11.80 -12.00
C LEU A 152 7.87 11.43 -10.54
N GLY A 153 8.96 11.94 -9.96
CA GLY A 153 9.44 11.60 -8.62
C GLY A 153 10.41 12.66 -8.09
N GLU A 154 11.24 12.33 -7.10
CA GLU A 154 12.32 13.21 -6.63
C GLU A 154 13.70 12.71 -7.09
N PRO A 155 14.42 13.45 -7.96
CA PRO A 155 15.74 13.04 -8.43
C PRO A 155 16.79 13.12 -7.30
N PRO A 156 17.78 12.21 -7.26
CA PRO A 156 18.76 12.19 -6.17
C PRO A 156 19.70 13.39 -6.21
N ILE A 157 19.84 14.07 -5.07
CA ILE A 157 20.63 15.31 -4.81
C ILE A 157 22.07 15.31 -5.40
N SER A 158 22.63 14.13 -5.68
CA SER A 158 24.03 13.94 -6.12
C SER A 158 24.18 13.53 -7.59
N SER A 159 23.19 13.75 -8.45
CA SER A 159 23.31 13.44 -9.89
C SER A 159 24.29 14.37 -10.61
N ILE A 160 25.44 13.82 -11.04
CA ILE A 160 26.23 14.41 -12.13
C ILE A 160 25.43 14.21 -13.42
N PRO A 161 25.27 15.22 -14.29
CA PRO A 161 24.50 15.07 -15.53
C PRO A 161 25.00 13.90 -16.39
N GLY A 162 24.15 12.88 -16.56
CA GLY A 162 24.40 11.75 -17.49
C GLY A 162 24.70 10.38 -16.89
N ILE A 163 24.41 10.10 -15.61
CA ILE A 163 24.45 8.74 -15.05
C ILE A 163 23.12 8.44 -14.30
N PRO A 164 22.30 7.47 -14.75
CA PRO A 164 20.85 7.49 -14.51
C PRO A 164 20.38 6.76 -13.24
N PHE A 165 19.27 7.25 -12.70
CA PHE A 165 18.33 6.46 -11.86
C PHE A 165 16.86 6.77 -12.18
N CYS A 166 16.41 6.51 -13.40
CA CYS A 166 15.01 6.24 -13.75
C CYS A 166 14.94 5.26 -14.95
N ASN A 167 13.83 4.55 -15.11
CA ASN A 167 13.75 3.31 -15.91
C ASN A 167 13.84 3.54 -17.44
N PRO A 168 14.87 3.01 -18.13
CA PRO A 168 15.12 3.26 -19.55
C PRO A 168 14.24 2.45 -20.51
N HIS A 169 13.31 1.63 -20.00
CA HIS A 169 12.42 0.79 -20.82
C HIS A 169 10.98 1.33 -20.93
N ALA A 170 10.69 2.51 -20.37
CA ALA A 170 9.36 3.11 -20.42
C ALA A 170 9.01 3.69 -21.81
N TYR A 171 7.75 3.51 -22.22
CA TYR A 171 7.14 4.19 -23.37
C TYR A 171 5.87 4.95 -22.89
N PRO A 172 5.64 6.20 -23.32
CA PRO A 172 6.51 7.03 -24.15
C PRO A 172 7.82 7.43 -23.44
N ALA A 173 8.78 7.96 -24.20
CA ALA A 173 10.16 8.10 -23.76
C ALA A 173 10.34 9.11 -22.60
N VAL A 174 10.89 8.63 -21.47
CA VAL A 174 11.40 9.44 -20.35
C VAL A 174 12.69 10.14 -20.80
N VAL A 175 12.85 11.42 -20.47
CA VAL A 175 13.97 12.26 -20.94
C VAL A 175 14.92 12.57 -19.78
N GLY A 176 15.93 11.72 -19.60
CA GLY A 176 16.93 11.88 -18.55
C GLY A 176 16.43 11.52 -17.15
N ASP A 177 16.87 12.27 -16.13
CA ASP A 177 16.70 11.92 -14.72
C ASP A 177 15.26 12.16 -14.21
N CYS A 178 14.38 11.17 -14.41
CA CYS A 178 13.00 11.13 -13.87
C CYS A 178 12.05 12.22 -14.38
N TYR A 179 12.37 12.84 -15.52
CA TYR A 179 11.54 13.82 -16.20
C TYR A 179 10.70 13.20 -17.33
N TYR A 180 9.42 13.54 -17.34
CA TYR A 180 8.43 13.06 -18.31
C TYR A 180 8.03 14.18 -19.28
N ASN A 181 7.89 13.83 -20.56
CA ASN A 181 7.50 14.74 -21.64
C ASN A 181 5.99 14.62 -21.91
N CYS A 182 5.24 15.69 -21.62
CA CYS A 182 3.79 15.72 -21.62
C CYS A 182 3.17 15.56 -23.03
N THR A 183 2.30 14.57 -23.19
CA THR A 183 1.45 14.39 -24.39
C THR A 183 0.11 15.14 -24.25
N SER A 184 -0.72 15.15 -25.30
CA SER A 184 -2.12 15.62 -25.22
C SER A 184 -2.94 14.86 -24.19
N ASP A 185 -2.61 13.58 -23.99
CA ASP A 185 -3.41 12.67 -23.18
C ASP A 185 -3.07 12.83 -21.70
N ASP A 186 -1.90 13.40 -21.40
CA ASP A 186 -1.48 13.77 -20.05
C ASP A 186 -2.07 15.11 -19.57
N ILE A 187 -2.74 15.90 -20.43
CA ILE A 187 -3.35 17.18 -20.01
C ILE A 187 -4.74 16.93 -19.41
N ALA A 188 -4.95 17.40 -18.17
CA ALA A 188 -6.20 17.28 -17.42
C ALA A 188 -7.25 18.35 -17.80
N GLY A 189 -7.78 18.26 -19.03
CA GLY A 189 -8.90 19.10 -19.50
C GLY A 189 -10.22 18.84 -18.76
N GLU A 190 -11.22 19.72 -18.92
CA GLU A 190 -12.42 19.73 -18.07
C GLU A 190 -13.27 18.45 -18.16
N ASP A 191 -13.38 17.81 -19.33
CA ASP A 191 -14.03 16.49 -19.47
C ASP A 191 -13.36 15.42 -18.57
N LYS A 192 -12.01 15.38 -18.55
CA LYS A 192 -11.25 14.50 -17.64
C LYS A 192 -11.46 14.89 -16.17
N LYS A 193 -11.48 16.18 -15.83
CA LYS A 193 -11.79 16.65 -14.46
C LYS A 193 -13.21 16.23 -14.03
N GLN A 194 -14.18 16.18 -14.94
CA GLN A 194 -15.53 15.69 -14.66
C GLN A 194 -15.58 14.16 -14.51
N ARG A 195 -14.88 13.40 -15.36
CA ARG A 195 -14.72 11.93 -15.21
C ARG A 195 -14.08 11.56 -13.88
N LEU A 196 -13.01 12.25 -13.49
CA LEU A 196 -12.33 12.09 -12.21
C LEU A 196 -13.30 12.30 -11.02
N ARG A 197 -14.04 13.42 -11.02
CA ARG A 197 -15.04 13.74 -9.99
C ARG A 197 -16.14 12.68 -9.90
N LYS A 198 -16.61 12.16 -11.04
CA LYS A 198 -17.60 11.06 -11.11
C LYS A 198 -17.04 9.76 -10.51
N ALA A 199 -15.85 9.34 -10.93
CA ALA A 199 -15.24 8.08 -10.52
C ALA A 199 -14.88 8.06 -9.02
N LEU A 200 -14.29 9.13 -8.50
CA LEU A 200 -14.01 9.27 -7.06
C LEU A 200 -15.30 9.42 -6.24
N GLY A 201 -16.32 10.13 -6.76
CA GLY A 201 -17.64 10.21 -6.12
C GLY A 201 -18.32 8.84 -5.98
N HIS A 202 -18.28 8.01 -7.03
CA HIS A 202 -18.75 6.62 -6.98
C HIS A 202 -17.95 5.79 -5.95
N THR A 203 -16.62 5.96 -5.91
CA THR A 203 -15.71 5.27 -4.98
C THR A 203 -16.07 5.60 -3.52
N VAL A 204 -16.25 6.89 -3.18
CA VAL A 204 -16.68 7.32 -1.84
C VAL A 204 -18.06 6.76 -1.46
N GLU A 205 -19.02 6.80 -2.38
CA GLU A 205 -20.36 6.23 -2.17
C GLU A 205 -20.36 4.70 -2.08
N TRP A 206 -19.31 4.00 -2.52
CA TRP A 206 -19.10 2.58 -2.25
C TRP A 206 -18.59 2.37 -0.81
N PHE A 207 -17.51 3.05 -0.41
CA PHE A 207 -16.93 2.91 0.95
C PHE A 207 -17.91 3.30 2.05
N LYS A 208 -18.70 4.35 1.84
CA LYS A 208 -19.78 4.80 2.74
C LYS A 208 -20.85 3.73 2.99
N LYS A 209 -21.03 2.77 2.08
CA LYS A 209 -21.95 1.61 2.23
C LYS A 209 -21.26 0.36 2.78
N ALA A 210 -19.95 0.25 2.56
CA ALA A 210 -19.13 -0.88 2.97
C ALA A 210 -18.56 -0.76 4.39
N LEU A 211 -18.28 0.46 4.88
CA LEU A 211 -17.58 0.71 6.14
C LEU A 211 -18.32 1.72 7.03
N SER A 212 -18.34 1.44 8.33
CA SER A 212 -18.74 2.40 9.37
C SER A 212 -17.61 2.67 10.36
N VAL A 213 -17.51 3.89 10.87
CA VAL A 213 -16.48 4.39 11.79
C VAL A 213 -17.09 4.94 13.07
N GLU A 214 -16.29 5.02 14.14
CA GLU A 214 -16.54 6.01 15.20
C GLU A 214 -16.32 7.41 14.60
N PRO A 215 -17.34 8.28 14.49
CA PRO A 215 -17.19 9.53 13.74
C PRO A 215 -16.30 10.53 14.47
N VAL A 216 -15.54 11.31 13.70
CA VAL A 216 -14.79 12.47 14.22
C VAL A 216 -15.76 13.47 14.84
N LYS A 217 -15.45 13.92 16.06
CA LYS A 217 -16.21 14.94 16.79
C LYS A 217 -15.88 16.32 16.23
N GLY A 218 -16.89 17.14 15.96
CA GLY A 218 -16.69 18.49 15.41
C GLY A 218 -16.14 18.44 13.98
N ASN A 219 -15.15 19.30 13.70
CA ASN A 219 -14.47 19.36 12.42
C ASN A 219 -13.18 18.51 12.47
N LEU A 220 -12.85 17.82 11.37
CA LEU A 220 -11.60 17.08 11.23
C LEU A 220 -10.43 18.02 10.94
N ARG A 221 -9.61 18.29 11.96
CA ARG A 221 -8.35 19.03 11.83
C ARG A 221 -7.19 18.10 11.45
N LEU A 222 -6.23 18.65 10.70
CA LEU A 222 -4.97 18.00 10.36
C LEU A 222 -3.81 18.59 11.19
N SER A 223 -2.77 17.79 11.38
CA SER A 223 -1.64 17.96 12.33
C SER A 223 -0.66 19.13 12.06
N GLY A 224 -0.98 20.03 11.12
CA GLY A 224 -0.20 21.25 10.87
C GLY A 224 1.06 21.11 10.01
N TYR A 225 1.38 19.92 9.50
CA TYR A 225 2.51 19.72 8.58
C TYR A 225 2.26 20.31 7.18
N SER A 226 3.35 20.52 6.43
CA SER A 226 3.31 21.29 5.18
C SER A 226 2.60 20.57 4.04
N ALA A 227 3.03 19.33 3.74
CA ALA A 227 2.51 18.54 2.63
C ALA A 227 2.12 17.13 3.08
N CYS A 228 1.00 16.66 2.55
CA CYS A 228 0.53 15.28 2.69
C CYS A 228 0.76 14.53 1.37
N GLY A 229 1.46 13.40 1.43
CA GLY A 229 1.54 12.44 0.33
C GLY A 229 2.96 12.12 -0.09
N GLN A 230 3.10 11.62 -1.32
CA GLN A 230 4.39 11.26 -1.93
C GLN A 230 4.67 12.15 -3.16
N ASP A 231 5.93 12.16 -3.63
CA ASP A 231 6.41 12.88 -4.81
C ASP A 231 6.19 14.40 -4.65
N GLY A 232 6.79 14.97 -3.61
CA GLY A 232 6.58 16.36 -3.18
C GLY A 232 5.23 16.62 -2.49
N GLY A 233 4.36 15.61 -2.41
CA GLY A 233 3.06 15.64 -1.73
C GLY A 233 2.07 16.65 -2.31
N VAL A 234 1.04 16.96 -1.52
CA VAL A 234 0.09 18.06 -1.73
C VAL A 234 0.13 18.99 -0.51
N GLN A 235 0.32 20.28 -0.78
CA GLN A 235 0.28 21.35 0.21
C GLN A 235 -1.07 21.39 0.94
N LEU A 236 -1.07 21.27 2.28
CA LEU A 236 -2.29 21.35 3.08
C LEU A 236 -2.86 22.79 3.11
N PRO A 237 -4.17 23.00 2.88
CA PRO A 237 -4.81 24.29 3.14
C PRO A 237 -4.75 24.67 4.62
N HIS A 238 -4.43 25.93 4.93
CA HIS A 238 -4.32 26.44 6.31
C HIS A 238 -5.63 26.26 7.10
N GLU A 239 -6.76 26.39 6.40
CA GLU A 239 -8.12 26.14 6.91
C GLU A 239 -8.28 24.73 7.51
N TYR A 240 -7.61 23.72 6.97
CA TYR A 240 -7.72 22.33 7.45
C TYR A 240 -6.94 22.09 8.75
N VAL A 241 -6.03 23.00 9.10
CA VAL A 241 -5.31 23.00 10.38
C VAL A 241 -6.08 23.79 11.43
N GLU A 242 -6.58 24.99 11.09
CA GLU A 242 -7.20 25.90 12.06
C GLU A 242 -8.71 25.67 12.24
N GLU A 243 -9.50 25.61 11.17
CA GLU A 243 -10.94 25.37 11.27
C GLU A 243 -11.28 23.87 11.21
N GLY A 244 -10.55 23.12 10.40
CA GLY A 244 -10.78 21.70 10.12
C GLY A 244 -11.94 21.46 9.14
N VAL A 245 -11.90 20.32 8.46
CA VAL A 245 -12.92 19.93 7.48
C VAL A 245 -14.21 19.50 8.19
N ARG A 246 -15.31 20.18 7.88
CA ARG A 246 -16.63 19.88 8.46
C ARG A 246 -17.17 18.56 7.88
N ASP A 247 -17.84 17.78 8.73
CA ASP A 247 -18.49 16.52 8.35
C ASP A 247 -17.61 15.51 7.60
N ALA A 248 -16.32 15.43 7.97
CA ALA A 248 -15.37 14.45 7.43
C ALA A 248 -14.83 13.51 8.53
N ASP A 249 -14.55 12.27 8.15
CA ASP A 249 -13.79 11.30 8.94
C ASP A 249 -12.44 10.94 8.28
N LEU A 250 -12.31 11.23 6.98
CA LEU A 250 -11.10 11.09 6.16
C LEU A 250 -11.10 12.18 5.07
N VAL A 251 -9.95 12.80 4.81
CA VAL A 251 -9.72 13.71 3.68
C VAL A 251 -8.87 13.01 2.62
N LEU A 252 -9.30 13.02 1.36
CA LEU A 252 -8.47 12.61 0.23
C LEU A 252 -8.10 13.85 -0.59
N LEU A 253 -6.80 14.10 -0.72
CA LEU A 253 -6.23 15.12 -1.59
C LEU A 253 -6.02 14.50 -2.98
N VAL A 254 -6.60 15.10 -4.01
CA VAL A 254 -6.59 14.54 -5.37
C VAL A 254 -5.61 15.29 -6.26
N THR A 255 -4.75 14.55 -6.97
CA THR A 255 -3.89 15.09 -8.04
C THR A 255 -4.08 14.34 -9.36
N THR A 256 -3.59 14.93 -10.46
CA THR A 256 -3.67 14.35 -11.80
C THR A 256 -2.33 14.46 -12.53
N ARG A 257 -1.28 13.94 -11.89
CA ARG A 257 0.09 13.88 -12.39
C ARG A 257 0.24 12.70 -13.35
N PRO A 258 1.05 12.80 -14.41
CA PRO A 258 1.30 11.69 -15.33
C PRO A 258 2.04 10.54 -14.62
N THR A 259 1.90 9.33 -15.17
CA THR A 259 2.52 8.10 -14.67
C THR A 259 3.29 7.39 -15.78
N THR A 260 4.01 6.32 -15.44
CA THR A 260 4.70 5.44 -16.41
C THR A 260 4.09 4.05 -16.46
N GLY A 261 4.29 3.36 -17.58
CA GLY A 261 3.71 2.04 -17.84
C GLY A 261 2.18 2.08 -17.84
N ASN A 262 1.56 1.03 -17.28
CA ASN A 262 0.10 0.85 -17.23
C ASN A 262 -0.56 1.47 -15.98
N THR A 263 0.14 2.35 -15.25
CA THR A 263 -0.30 2.81 -13.91
C THR A 263 -1.46 3.80 -14.00
N LEU A 264 -2.68 3.34 -13.71
CA LEU A 264 -3.92 4.12 -13.77
C LEU A 264 -4.00 5.18 -12.67
N ALA A 265 -3.68 4.78 -11.44
CA ALA A 265 -3.72 5.60 -10.24
C ALA A 265 -2.69 5.10 -9.22
N TRP A 266 -2.51 5.85 -8.14
CA TRP A 266 -1.86 5.41 -6.91
C TRP A 266 -2.43 6.18 -5.70
N ALA A 267 -2.37 5.62 -4.49
CA ALA A 267 -2.67 6.38 -3.27
C ALA A 267 -1.83 5.99 -2.04
N VAL A 268 -1.73 6.92 -1.08
CA VAL A 268 -0.99 6.73 0.18
C VAL A 268 -1.68 7.47 1.33
N ALA A 269 -1.67 6.88 2.54
CA ALA A 269 -2.08 7.56 3.77
C ALA A 269 -0.98 8.53 4.23
N CYS A 270 -1.35 9.75 4.60
CA CYS A 270 -0.43 10.79 5.06
C CYS A 270 -0.42 10.93 6.59
N GLU A 271 -1.63 11.05 7.15
CA GLU A 271 -1.90 11.52 8.51
C GLU A 271 -2.82 10.54 9.21
N ARG A 272 -2.61 10.36 10.51
CA ARG A 272 -3.35 9.40 11.35
C ARG A 272 -3.93 10.11 12.58
N ASP A 273 -5.07 9.61 13.08
CA ASP A 273 -5.54 9.98 14.42
C ASP A 273 -4.76 9.24 15.52
N GLN A 274 -5.00 9.59 16.79
CA GLN A 274 -4.35 8.92 17.93
C GLN A 274 -4.58 7.40 18.00
N TRP A 275 -5.57 6.85 17.28
CA TRP A 275 -5.79 5.40 17.19
C TRP A 275 -5.06 4.77 16.00
N GLY A 276 -4.27 5.55 15.25
CA GLY A 276 -3.48 5.13 14.10
C GLY A 276 -4.25 5.02 12.78
N ARG A 277 -5.55 5.34 12.80
CA ARG A 277 -6.44 5.29 11.64
C ARG A 277 -6.13 6.48 10.72
N ALA A 278 -6.07 6.25 9.42
CA ALA A 278 -5.85 7.33 8.46
C ALA A 278 -6.97 8.39 8.52
N ILE A 279 -6.56 9.66 8.54
CA ILE A 279 -7.44 10.85 8.50
C ILE A 279 -7.14 11.78 7.33
N ALA A 280 -5.94 11.70 6.73
CA ALA A 280 -5.69 12.24 5.40
C ALA A 280 -4.90 11.26 4.53
N GLY A 281 -5.18 11.26 3.23
CA GLY A 281 -4.43 10.54 2.22
C GLY A 281 -4.32 11.34 0.92
N HIS A 282 -3.36 10.98 0.09
CA HIS A 282 -3.13 11.55 -1.24
C HIS A 282 -3.45 10.49 -2.29
N VAL A 283 -4.30 10.82 -3.26
CA VAL A 283 -4.69 9.97 -4.39
C VAL A 283 -4.30 10.67 -5.69
N ASN A 284 -3.52 10.01 -6.54
CA ASN A 284 -3.19 10.49 -7.88
C ASN A 284 -3.89 9.65 -8.95
N VAL A 285 -4.44 10.29 -9.99
CA VAL A 285 -5.06 9.60 -11.13
C VAL A 285 -4.48 10.11 -12.44
N ALA A 286 -3.90 9.21 -13.23
CA ALA A 286 -3.20 9.55 -14.46
C ALA A 286 -4.15 10.11 -15.55
N PRO A 287 -3.95 11.34 -16.07
CA PRO A 287 -4.89 11.97 -17.00
C PRO A 287 -5.18 11.17 -18.27
N ARG A 288 -4.21 10.39 -18.77
CA ARG A 288 -4.36 9.57 -19.99
C ARG A 288 -5.34 8.42 -19.83
N HIS A 289 -5.63 7.99 -18.60
CA HIS A 289 -6.55 6.90 -18.31
C HIS A 289 -7.95 7.37 -17.90
N LEU A 290 -8.21 8.68 -17.89
CA LEU A 290 -9.53 9.27 -17.70
C LEU A 290 -10.34 9.26 -19.02
N THR A 291 -10.50 8.08 -19.64
CA THR A 291 -11.26 7.90 -20.90
C THR A 291 -12.69 7.39 -20.65
N ALA A 292 -13.42 6.99 -21.69
CA ALA A 292 -14.74 6.37 -21.54
C ALA A 292 -14.65 4.83 -21.38
N GLU A 293 -13.74 4.20 -22.11
CA GLU A 293 -13.50 2.76 -22.13
C GLU A 293 -12.95 2.27 -20.78
N ALA A 294 -12.15 3.12 -20.12
CA ALA A 294 -11.48 2.78 -18.86
C ALA A 294 -12.37 2.88 -17.61
N GLU A 295 -13.63 3.37 -17.68
CA GLU A 295 -14.42 3.72 -16.48
C GLU A 295 -14.59 2.55 -15.49
N THR A 296 -14.73 1.31 -15.98
CA THR A 296 -14.87 0.11 -15.13
C THR A 296 -13.55 -0.27 -14.43
N LEU A 297 -12.45 -0.36 -15.19
CA LEU A 297 -11.13 -0.67 -14.66
C LEU A 297 -10.66 0.41 -13.68
N LEU A 298 -10.86 1.69 -14.02
CA LEU A 298 -10.57 2.83 -13.15
C LEU A 298 -11.38 2.77 -11.86
N SER A 299 -12.66 2.39 -11.90
CA SER A 299 -13.48 2.26 -10.69
C SER A 299 -12.95 1.16 -9.76
N ALA A 300 -12.49 0.03 -10.31
CA ALA A 300 -11.85 -1.04 -9.53
C ALA A 300 -10.50 -0.58 -8.96
N THR A 301 -9.65 0.07 -9.77
CA THR A 301 -8.37 0.62 -9.30
C THR A 301 -8.57 1.67 -8.20
N LEU A 302 -9.53 2.59 -8.31
CA LEU A 302 -9.78 3.59 -7.27
C LEU A 302 -10.25 2.98 -5.94
N ILE A 303 -10.99 1.86 -5.96
CA ILE A 303 -11.34 1.11 -4.75
C ILE A 303 -10.08 0.47 -4.14
N HIS A 304 -9.22 -0.14 -4.97
CA HIS A 304 -7.93 -0.71 -4.55
C HIS A 304 -7.02 0.35 -3.89
N GLU A 305 -6.75 1.46 -4.57
CA GLU A 305 -5.89 2.53 -4.05
C GLU A 305 -6.41 3.11 -2.72
N VAL A 306 -7.72 3.34 -2.60
CA VAL A 306 -8.30 3.86 -1.35
C VAL A 306 -8.31 2.81 -0.23
N MET A 307 -8.25 1.50 -0.52
CA MET A 307 -8.05 0.48 0.51
C MET A 307 -6.64 0.53 1.13
N HIS A 308 -5.59 0.87 0.37
CA HIS A 308 -4.27 1.14 0.94
C HIS A 308 -4.32 2.34 1.91
N VAL A 309 -4.98 3.44 1.51
CA VAL A 309 -5.18 4.61 2.40
C VAL A 309 -5.94 4.24 3.67
N LEU A 310 -7.00 3.45 3.57
CA LEU A 310 -7.84 3.07 4.71
C LEU A 310 -7.14 2.11 5.70
N GLY A 311 -6.21 1.28 5.23
CA GLY A 311 -5.42 0.43 6.13
C GLY A 311 -4.79 -0.83 5.56
N PHE A 312 -4.93 -1.11 4.26
CA PHE A 312 -4.29 -2.25 3.61
C PHE A 312 -2.83 -1.90 3.25
N ASP A 313 -1.98 -1.71 4.25
CA ASP A 313 -0.58 -1.30 4.07
C ASP A 313 0.29 -1.78 5.26
N PRO A 314 1.54 -2.23 5.05
CA PRO A 314 2.42 -2.71 6.13
C PRO A 314 2.72 -1.68 7.23
N HIS A 315 2.73 -0.37 6.94
CA HIS A 315 2.87 0.65 7.99
C HIS A 315 1.55 0.79 8.76
N ALA A 316 0.40 0.78 8.07
CA ALA A 316 -0.91 0.76 8.72
C ALA A 316 -1.11 -0.45 9.65
N PHE A 317 -0.61 -1.64 9.27
CA PHE A 317 -0.69 -2.85 10.08
C PHE A 317 -0.05 -2.67 11.47
N ALA A 318 1.04 -1.92 11.60
CA ALA A 318 1.71 -1.66 12.88
C ALA A 318 0.84 -0.86 13.87
N HIS A 319 -0.23 -0.22 13.40
CA HIS A 319 -1.16 0.56 14.22
C HIS A 319 -2.53 -0.12 14.42
N PHE A 320 -2.75 -1.33 13.89
CA PHE A 320 -4.02 -2.06 14.07
C PHE A 320 -4.28 -2.36 15.55
N ARG A 321 -5.55 -2.37 15.95
CA ARG A 321 -5.98 -2.49 17.35
C ARG A 321 -6.92 -3.65 17.59
N ASP A 322 -6.83 -4.21 18.80
CA ASP A 322 -7.75 -5.25 19.27
C ASP A 322 -9.13 -4.67 19.63
N GLU A 323 -10.05 -5.56 19.98
CA GLU A 323 -11.40 -5.23 20.44
C GLU A 323 -11.42 -4.34 21.70
N ARG A 324 -10.26 -4.22 22.40
CA ARG A 324 -10.05 -3.35 23.55
C ARG A 324 -9.41 -2.00 23.19
N LYS A 325 -9.17 -1.70 21.90
CA LYS A 325 -8.43 -0.52 21.38
C LYS A 325 -6.93 -0.50 21.72
N ARG A 326 -6.33 -1.61 22.16
CA ARG A 326 -4.89 -1.74 22.40
C ARG A 326 -4.19 -2.08 21.10
N ARG A 327 -2.95 -1.62 20.88
CA ARG A 327 -2.16 -1.98 19.68
C ARG A 327 -1.99 -3.51 19.62
N ARG A 328 -2.22 -4.13 18.45
CA ARG A 328 -2.01 -5.58 18.25
C ARG A 328 -0.51 -5.86 18.24
N SER A 329 -0.07 -6.86 19.00
CA SER A 329 1.33 -7.31 19.02
C SER A 329 1.74 -8.04 17.75
N GLU A 330 0.78 -8.75 17.13
CA GLU A 330 0.96 -9.52 15.90
C GLU A 330 -0.24 -9.25 14.97
N VAL A 331 0.06 -9.03 13.69
CA VAL A 331 -0.93 -8.75 12.62
C VAL A 331 -0.55 -9.58 11.41
N THR A 332 0.73 -9.54 11.05
CA THR A 332 1.39 -10.48 10.14
C THR A 332 2.41 -11.32 10.90
N VAL A 333 2.57 -12.58 10.49
CA VAL A 333 3.65 -13.47 10.93
C VAL A 333 4.41 -13.91 9.69
N GLN A 334 5.73 -13.73 9.69
CA GLN A 334 6.61 -14.21 8.63
C GLN A 334 7.35 -15.47 9.10
N SER A 335 7.31 -16.53 8.29
CA SER A 335 7.83 -17.85 8.65
C SER A 335 8.33 -18.60 7.42
N MET A 336 9.34 -19.45 7.58
CA MET A 336 9.71 -20.42 6.53
C MET A 336 8.62 -21.48 6.42
N ASP A 337 8.06 -21.69 5.24
CA ASP A 337 7.11 -22.77 4.99
C ASP A 337 7.83 -23.97 4.36
N GLU A 338 7.80 -25.12 5.05
CA GLU A 338 8.49 -26.34 4.60
C GLU A 338 7.83 -27.01 3.39
N LYS A 339 6.52 -26.78 3.15
CA LYS A 339 5.78 -27.37 2.03
C LYS A 339 5.94 -26.55 0.75
N LEU A 340 5.90 -25.23 0.88
CA LEU A 340 6.11 -24.29 -0.22
C LEU A 340 7.61 -24.07 -0.51
N GLY A 341 8.49 -24.25 0.48
CA GLY A 341 9.93 -24.08 0.30
C GLY A 341 10.39 -22.63 0.19
N ARG A 342 9.58 -21.67 0.67
CA ARG A 342 9.88 -20.23 0.71
C ARG A 342 9.47 -19.61 2.05
N MET A 343 9.99 -18.41 2.32
CA MET A 343 9.46 -17.56 3.39
C MET A 343 8.07 -17.06 2.99
N VAL A 344 7.10 -17.15 3.89
CA VAL A 344 5.73 -16.69 3.66
C VAL A 344 5.32 -15.72 4.76
N THR A 345 4.72 -14.60 4.37
CA THR A 345 4.12 -13.62 5.28
C THR A 345 2.62 -13.87 5.34
N ARG A 346 2.06 -14.07 6.54
CA ARG A 346 0.63 -14.42 6.72
C ARG A 346 -0.07 -13.45 7.65
N VAL A 347 -1.22 -12.92 7.24
CA VAL A 347 -2.14 -12.17 8.11
C VAL A 347 -2.80 -13.15 9.07
N VAL A 348 -2.63 -12.92 10.37
CA VAL A 348 -3.13 -13.79 11.46
C VAL A 348 -4.34 -13.19 12.20
N LEU A 349 -5.04 -12.25 11.56
CA LEU A 349 -6.15 -11.51 12.15
C LEU A 349 -7.43 -12.38 12.30
N PRO A 350 -8.25 -12.20 13.37
CA PRO A 350 -9.29 -13.17 13.73
C PRO A 350 -10.42 -13.34 12.71
N ARG A 351 -10.96 -12.24 12.15
CA ARG A 351 -12.03 -12.29 11.14
C ARG A 351 -11.46 -12.66 9.77
N VAL A 352 -10.23 -12.25 9.45
CA VAL A 352 -9.53 -12.70 8.24
C VAL A 352 -9.41 -14.23 8.23
N ILE A 353 -8.88 -14.83 9.30
CA ILE A 353 -8.81 -16.29 9.46
C ILE A 353 -10.21 -16.92 9.35
N MET A 354 -11.18 -16.40 10.10
CA MET A 354 -12.57 -16.92 10.09
C MET A 354 -13.17 -16.91 8.68
N HIS A 355 -13.07 -15.80 7.93
CA HIS A 355 -13.63 -15.70 6.59
C HIS A 355 -12.88 -16.56 5.59
N SER A 356 -11.55 -16.64 5.65
CA SER A 356 -10.77 -17.55 4.81
C SER A 356 -11.11 -19.02 5.07
N ARG A 357 -11.23 -19.46 6.33
CA ARG A 357 -11.63 -20.85 6.65
C ARG A 357 -13.02 -21.18 6.09
N HIS A 358 -13.98 -20.25 6.17
CA HIS A 358 -15.31 -20.43 5.56
C HIS A 358 -15.29 -20.39 4.01
N HIS A 359 -14.38 -19.62 3.40
CA HIS A 359 -14.20 -19.54 1.95
C HIS A 359 -13.58 -20.81 1.37
N TYR A 360 -12.38 -21.19 1.84
CA TYR A 360 -11.67 -22.39 1.40
C TYR A 360 -12.30 -23.69 1.94
N GLY A 361 -13.16 -23.63 2.96
CA GLY A 361 -13.67 -24.81 3.67
C GLY A 361 -12.61 -25.47 4.56
N ALA A 362 -11.66 -24.68 5.04
CA ALA A 362 -10.44 -25.11 5.72
C ALA A 362 -10.55 -25.03 7.26
N TYR A 363 -11.57 -25.68 7.84
CA TYR A 363 -11.94 -25.60 9.27
C TYR A 363 -10.98 -26.30 10.24
N SER A 364 -9.67 -26.20 10.06
CA SER A 364 -8.64 -26.88 10.85
C SER A 364 -7.61 -25.89 11.40
N ASP A 365 -7.05 -26.16 12.58
CA ASP A 365 -5.93 -25.37 13.15
C ASP A 365 -4.70 -25.35 12.23
N ASN A 366 -4.56 -26.30 11.28
CA ASN A 366 -3.53 -26.29 10.23
C ASN A 366 -3.63 -25.09 9.27
N PHE A 367 -4.76 -24.39 9.19
CA PHE A 367 -4.85 -23.09 8.52
C PHE A 367 -4.46 -22.01 9.53
N THR A 368 -3.28 -21.41 9.39
CA THR A 368 -2.70 -20.47 10.38
C THR A 368 -2.92 -18.99 10.07
N GLY A 369 -3.15 -18.64 8.80
CA GLY A 369 -3.33 -17.25 8.35
C GLY A 369 -3.55 -17.17 6.84
N LEU A 370 -3.88 -15.97 6.33
CA LEU A 370 -4.02 -15.72 4.90
C LEU A 370 -2.74 -15.08 4.35
N GLU A 371 -2.23 -15.58 3.22
CA GLU A 371 -0.90 -15.21 2.72
C GLU A 371 -0.91 -13.84 2.02
N LEU A 372 0.10 -13.03 2.31
CA LEU A 372 0.41 -11.80 1.59
C LEU A 372 1.46 -12.12 0.52
N GLU A 373 1.40 -11.35 -0.56
CA GLU A 373 2.33 -11.40 -1.69
C GLU A 373 3.80 -11.27 -1.23
N ASP A 374 4.70 -12.08 -1.78
CA ASP A 374 6.16 -11.93 -1.67
C ASP A 374 6.86 -11.70 -3.02
N GLY A 375 6.12 -11.80 -4.13
CA GLY A 375 6.53 -11.32 -5.45
C GLY A 375 6.33 -9.82 -5.64
N GLY A 376 6.60 -9.35 -6.87
CA GLY A 376 6.31 -7.97 -7.30
C GLY A 376 7.06 -6.85 -6.55
N GLY A 377 8.13 -7.17 -5.82
CA GLY A 377 9.00 -6.19 -5.17
C GLY A 377 8.43 -5.58 -3.88
N ARG A 378 9.08 -4.51 -3.37
CA ARG A 378 8.72 -3.88 -2.08
C ARG A 378 7.32 -3.26 -2.07
N GLY A 379 6.83 -2.83 -3.23
CA GLY A 379 5.51 -2.22 -3.34
C GLY A 379 4.37 -3.22 -3.44
N THR A 380 4.59 -4.33 -4.14
CA THR A 380 3.55 -5.36 -4.23
C THR A 380 3.59 -6.27 -3.00
N SER A 381 4.78 -6.69 -2.56
CA SER A 381 4.93 -7.58 -1.41
C SER A 381 4.46 -6.95 -0.10
N GLY A 382 3.73 -7.71 0.71
CA GLY A 382 3.22 -7.30 2.02
C GLY A 382 2.04 -6.33 1.98
N SER A 383 1.95 -5.46 0.97
CA SER A 383 0.82 -4.56 0.74
C SER A 383 -0.34 -5.21 0.00
N HIS A 384 -0.19 -6.45 -0.48
CA HIS A 384 -1.19 -7.16 -1.28
C HIS A 384 -1.41 -8.58 -0.80
N TRP A 385 -2.60 -9.11 -1.08
CA TRP A 385 -2.89 -10.52 -0.99
C TRP A 385 -2.07 -11.33 -2.00
N GLU A 386 -1.59 -12.50 -1.55
CA GLU A 386 -0.95 -13.53 -2.38
C GLU A 386 -1.82 -13.87 -3.59
N LYS A 387 -1.36 -13.53 -4.81
CA LYS A 387 -2.22 -13.70 -5.99
C LYS A 387 -2.54 -15.17 -6.24
N ARG A 388 -1.64 -16.14 -5.98
CA ARG A 388 -1.93 -17.60 -6.08
C ARG A 388 -3.22 -17.99 -5.36
N LEU A 389 -3.47 -17.47 -4.17
CA LEU A 389 -4.58 -17.90 -3.32
C LEU A 389 -5.90 -17.23 -3.62
N LEU A 390 -5.89 -16.08 -4.28
CA LEU A 390 -7.02 -15.14 -4.33
C LEU A 390 -7.31 -14.60 -5.75
N MET A 391 -6.38 -14.73 -6.70
CA MET A 391 -6.48 -14.53 -8.16
C MET A 391 -7.14 -13.23 -8.66
N ASN A 392 -8.47 -13.11 -8.58
CA ASN A 392 -9.25 -11.95 -9.00
C ASN A 392 -9.83 -11.19 -7.80
N GLU A 393 -9.24 -11.33 -6.61
CA GLU A 393 -9.50 -10.45 -5.49
C GLU A 393 -8.81 -9.09 -5.71
N ILE A 394 -9.55 -8.01 -5.43
CA ILE A 394 -9.17 -6.64 -5.75
C ILE A 394 -7.83 -6.19 -5.13
N MET A 395 -7.44 -6.73 -3.97
CA MET A 395 -6.18 -6.40 -3.28
C MET A 395 -5.04 -7.39 -3.58
N THR A 396 -5.14 -8.19 -4.64
CA THR A 396 -3.95 -8.85 -5.21
C THR A 396 -3.11 -7.84 -6.00
N GLY A 397 -1.83 -8.14 -6.27
CA GLY A 397 -0.90 -7.22 -6.96
C GLY A 397 -1.22 -6.81 -8.41
N SER A 398 -2.41 -7.13 -8.92
CA SER A 398 -2.91 -6.71 -10.22
C SER A 398 -4.43 -6.73 -10.29
N VAL A 399 -5.01 -5.63 -10.77
CA VAL A 399 -6.46 -5.40 -10.89
C VAL A 399 -6.93 -5.59 -12.34
N ASP A 400 -8.11 -6.15 -12.51
CA ASP A 400 -8.81 -6.33 -13.78
C ASP A 400 -10.30 -5.92 -13.68
N THR A 401 -11.03 -5.98 -14.80
CA THR A 401 -12.46 -5.62 -14.86
C THR A 401 -13.42 -6.66 -14.25
N ARG A 402 -12.89 -7.74 -13.65
CA ARG A 402 -13.63 -8.80 -12.94
C ARG A 402 -13.13 -8.96 -11.50
N SER A 403 -12.42 -7.94 -10.98
CA SER A 403 -11.82 -7.96 -9.66
C SER A 403 -12.87 -7.70 -8.59
N VAL A 404 -12.94 -8.59 -7.60
CA VAL A 404 -14.01 -8.62 -6.59
C VAL A 404 -13.51 -8.21 -5.21
N VAL A 405 -14.33 -7.47 -4.45
CA VAL A 405 -14.04 -7.18 -3.05
C VAL A 405 -14.50 -8.35 -2.17
N SER A 406 -13.56 -9.13 -1.65
CA SER A 406 -13.87 -10.28 -0.81
C SER A 406 -14.24 -9.92 0.62
N LYS A 407 -14.81 -10.90 1.33
CA LYS A 407 -15.00 -10.84 2.78
C LYS A 407 -13.68 -10.82 3.54
N MET A 408 -12.58 -11.31 2.98
CA MET A 408 -11.27 -11.33 3.63
C MET A 408 -10.66 -9.92 3.70
N THR A 409 -10.78 -9.14 2.62
CA THR A 409 -10.35 -7.72 2.58
C THR A 409 -11.18 -6.84 3.50
N LEU A 410 -12.51 -6.99 3.48
CA LEU A 410 -13.39 -6.27 4.42
C LEU A 410 -13.15 -6.72 5.89
N ALA A 411 -12.80 -7.98 6.12
CA ALA A 411 -12.44 -8.48 7.45
C ALA A 411 -11.12 -7.90 7.97
N LEU A 412 -10.11 -7.73 7.11
CA LEU A 412 -8.86 -7.05 7.46
C LEU A 412 -9.13 -5.60 7.91
N LEU A 413 -10.01 -4.89 7.20
CA LEU A 413 -10.41 -3.53 7.59
C LEU A 413 -11.22 -3.52 8.89
N GLU A 414 -12.06 -4.51 9.21
CA GLU A 414 -12.71 -4.58 10.53
C GLU A 414 -11.73 -4.97 11.65
N ASP A 415 -10.82 -5.93 11.42
CA ASP A 415 -9.83 -6.40 12.39
C ASP A 415 -8.78 -5.32 12.76
N SER A 416 -8.67 -4.24 11.97
CA SER A 416 -7.91 -3.03 12.34
C SER A 416 -8.41 -2.36 13.63
N GLY A 417 -9.66 -2.62 14.04
CA GLY A 417 -10.34 -1.95 15.16
C GLY A 417 -10.91 -0.56 14.81
N TRP A 418 -10.57 -0.02 13.63
CA TRP A 418 -11.02 1.28 13.16
C TRP A 418 -12.43 1.21 12.57
N TYR A 419 -12.67 0.31 11.63
CA TYR A 419 -13.94 0.19 10.90
C TYR A 419 -14.89 -0.84 11.53
N GLN A 420 -16.09 -0.95 10.95
CA GLN A 420 -16.98 -2.09 11.03
C GLN A 420 -17.44 -2.36 9.60
N ALA A 421 -17.32 -3.60 9.15
CA ALA A 421 -17.54 -3.96 7.76
C ALA A 421 -18.97 -4.43 7.51
N ASN A 422 -19.57 -3.92 6.43
CA ASN A 422 -20.81 -4.44 5.90
C ASN A 422 -20.53 -5.59 4.92
N TYR A 423 -20.44 -6.82 5.43
CA TYR A 423 -20.21 -8.03 4.62
C TYR A 423 -21.34 -8.37 3.62
N SER A 424 -22.39 -7.55 3.49
CA SER A 424 -23.34 -7.61 2.36
C SER A 424 -22.83 -6.90 1.11
N MET A 425 -21.83 -6.01 1.23
CA MET A 425 -21.13 -5.35 0.12
C MET A 425 -20.00 -6.22 -0.46
N ALA A 426 -19.67 -7.33 0.21
CA ALA A 426 -18.65 -8.26 -0.25
C ALA A 426 -19.19 -9.14 -1.39
N GLU A 427 -18.39 -9.28 -2.43
CA GLU A 427 -18.70 -10.04 -3.62
C GLU A 427 -18.31 -11.53 -3.50
N GLY A 428 -18.80 -12.33 -4.43
CA GLY A 428 -18.57 -13.77 -4.46
C GLY A 428 -17.23 -14.13 -5.11
N LEU A 429 -16.15 -14.19 -4.32
CA LEU A 429 -14.94 -14.86 -4.79
C LEU A 429 -15.20 -16.37 -4.90
N GLU A 430 -14.99 -16.94 -6.09
CA GLU A 430 -15.13 -18.38 -6.34
C GLU A 430 -13.77 -19.11 -6.42
N TRP A 431 -12.66 -18.39 -6.62
CA TRP A 431 -11.32 -18.98 -6.68
C TRP A 431 -10.92 -19.63 -5.35
N GLY A 432 -10.47 -20.88 -5.38
CA GLY A 432 -10.12 -21.68 -4.19
C GLY A 432 -11.32 -22.08 -3.32
N ARG A 433 -12.55 -21.69 -3.67
CA ARG A 433 -13.73 -21.87 -2.82
C ARG A 433 -13.99 -23.36 -2.56
N LYS A 434 -14.12 -23.71 -1.27
CA LYS A 434 -14.33 -25.07 -0.76
C LYS A 434 -13.29 -26.13 -1.20
N GLN A 435 -12.10 -25.73 -1.62
CA GLN A 435 -11.03 -26.66 -2.03
C GLN A 435 -10.25 -27.30 -0.86
N GLY A 436 -10.54 -26.89 0.38
CA GLY A 436 -9.94 -27.42 1.61
C GLY A 436 -8.54 -26.88 1.93
N THR A 437 -8.00 -27.27 3.08
CA THR A 437 -6.71 -26.78 3.60
C THR A 437 -5.51 -27.16 2.72
N GLU A 438 -5.62 -28.22 1.92
CA GLU A 438 -4.59 -28.60 0.94
C GLU A 438 -4.40 -27.53 -0.15
N PHE A 439 -5.46 -26.85 -0.60
CA PHE A 439 -5.36 -25.81 -1.63
C PHE A 439 -4.48 -24.64 -1.19
N VAL A 440 -4.61 -24.23 0.08
CA VAL A 440 -3.89 -23.10 0.65
C VAL A 440 -2.47 -23.49 1.03
N THR A 441 -2.31 -24.60 1.74
CA THR A 441 -1.04 -24.99 2.38
C THR A 441 -0.12 -25.84 1.52
N SER A 442 -0.42 -26.05 0.23
CA SER A 442 0.39 -26.89 -0.66
C SER A 442 0.79 -26.14 -1.94
N PRO A 443 1.94 -26.47 -2.54
CA PRO A 443 2.29 -25.96 -3.87
C PRO A 443 1.18 -26.24 -4.89
N CYS A 444 0.96 -25.31 -5.81
CA CYS A 444 -0.07 -25.43 -6.85
C CYS A 444 0.17 -26.60 -7.82
N SER A 445 1.35 -27.23 -7.79
CA SER A 445 1.62 -28.51 -8.46
C SER A 445 0.76 -29.67 -7.93
N LEU A 446 0.22 -29.58 -6.71
CA LEU A 446 -0.67 -30.60 -6.12
C LEU A 446 -2.17 -30.30 -6.30
N TRP A 447 -2.51 -29.14 -6.86
CA TRP A 447 -3.90 -28.78 -7.16
C TRP A 447 -4.51 -29.66 -8.27
N ARG A 448 -5.85 -29.76 -8.26
CA ARG A 448 -6.62 -30.68 -9.09
C ARG A 448 -7.68 -29.93 -9.92
N GLY A 449 -8.13 -30.55 -11.01
CA GLY A 449 -9.12 -29.95 -11.90
C GLY A 449 -8.62 -28.66 -12.56
N ALA A 450 -9.55 -27.77 -12.93
CA ALA A 450 -9.25 -26.56 -13.71
C ALA A 450 -8.47 -25.45 -12.95
N TYR A 451 -8.12 -25.66 -11.67
CA TYR A 451 -7.15 -24.84 -10.95
C TYR A 451 -5.70 -25.06 -11.41
N ARG A 452 -5.41 -26.17 -12.10
CA ARG A 452 -4.08 -26.48 -12.66
C ARG A 452 -4.17 -26.92 -14.13
N CYS A 453 -3.21 -26.49 -14.94
CA CYS A 453 -2.99 -26.98 -16.31
C CYS A 453 -1.51 -27.37 -16.52
N ASN A 454 -1.21 -28.22 -17.50
CA ASN A 454 0.12 -28.84 -17.64
C ASN A 454 0.67 -28.88 -19.09
N SER A 455 -0.09 -28.43 -20.08
CA SER A 455 0.32 -28.39 -21.49
C SER A 455 -0.27 -27.17 -22.20
N THR A 456 0.51 -26.54 -23.08
CA THR A 456 0.06 -25.47 -23.97
C THR A 456 -0.73 -25.96 -25.19
N GLN A 457 -0.68 -27.27 -25.47
CA GLN A 457 -1.26 -27.88 -26.68
C GLN A 457 -2.79 -28.13 -26.57
N LEU A 458 -3.36 -27.90 -25.40
CA LEU A 458 -4.77 -28.11 -25.11
C LEU A 458 -5.37 -26.82 -24.55
N SER A 459 -6.46 -26.39 -25.17
CA SER A 459 -7.42 -25.50 -24.52
C SER A 459 -8.08 -26.24 -23.34
N GLY A 460 -8.74 -25.49 -22.46
CA GLY A 460 -9.56 -26.07 -21.41
C GLY A 460 -10.67 -25.13 -20.97
N CYS A 461 -11.21 -25.40 -19.79
CA CYS A 461 -12.19 -24.55 -19.14
C CYS A 461 -11.54 -23.80 -17.98
N THR A 462 -11.95 -22.55 -17.78
CA THR A 462 -11.70 -21.81 -16.53
C THR A 462 -12.23 -22.56 -15.31
N TYR A 463 -11.68 -22.27 -14.13
CA TYR A 463 -12.03 -22.95 -12.88
C TYR A 463 -13.53 -22.91 -12.53
N ASN A 464 -14.20 -21.80 -12.85
CA ASN A 464 -15.64 -21.59 -12.67
C ASN A 464 -16.50 -22.03 -13.89
N ARG A 465 -15.85 -22.57 -14.93
CA ARG A 465 -16.43 -22.99 -16.21
C ARG A 465 -17.16 -21.88 -16.98
N GLU A 466 -16.91 -20.60 -16.69
CA GLU A 466 -17.63 -19.50 -17.35
C GLU A 466 -17.05 -19.12 -18.72
N ALA A 467 -15.80 -19.49 -18.96
CA ALA A 467 -15.14 -19.33 -20.24
C ALA A 467 -14.29 -20.56 -20.62
N GLU A 468 -14.13 -20.73 -21.93
CA GLU A 468 -13.03 -21.47 -22.53
C GLU A 468 -11.72 -20.70 -22.36
N GLY A 469 -10.61 -21.41 -22.28
CA GLY A 469 -9.31 -20.80 -21.99
C GLY A 469 -8.11 -21.63 -22.44
N TYR A 470 -6.93 -21.09 -22.19
CA TYR A 470 -5.62 -21.67 -22.53
C TYR A 470 -4.72 -21.77 -21.29
N CYS A 471 -3.64 -22.54 -21.42
CA CYS A 471 -2.63 -22.69 -20.37
C CYS A 471 -1.39 -21.83 -20.71
N PRO A 472 -1.17 -20.67 -20.07
CA PRO A 472 -0.03 -19.79 -20.35
C PRO A 472 1.26 -20.31 -19.69
N ILE A 473 1.83 -21.38 -20.25
CA ILE A 473 3.16 -21.87 -19.87
C ILE A 473 4.21 -21.18 -20.72
N VAL A 474 5.18 -20.53 -20.07
CA VAL A 474 6.29 -19.82 -20.73
C VAL A 474 7.62 -20.48 -20.39
N SER A 475 8.66 -20.18 -21.18
CA SER A 475 10.04 -20.60 -20.92
C SER A 475 10.89 -19.34 -20.69
N TYR A 476 11.47 -19.23 -19.50
CA TYR A 476 12.30 -18.10 -19.08
C TYR A 476 13.75 -18.25 -19.57
N SER A 477 14.48 -17.13 -19.62
CA SER A 477 15.89 -17.08 -20.04
C SER A 477 16.87 -17.64 -18.99
N GLY A 478 16.40 -17.89 -17.77
CA GLY A 478 17.13 -18.56 -16.70
C GLY A 478 16.18 -19.41 -15.85
N ASP A 479 16.75 -20.19 -14.94
CA ASP A 479 16.00 -21.09 -14.06
C ASP A 479 15.12 -20.33 -13.07
N LEU A 480 13.91 -20.85 -12.82
CA LEU A 480 13.02 -20.36 -11.78
C LEU A 480 13.55 -20.73 -10.37
N PRO A 481 13.14 -20.01 -9.31
CA PRO A 481 13.40 -20.42 -7.93
C PRO A 481 12.97 -21.87 -7.69
N LYS A 482 13.74 -22.64 -6.90
CA LYS A 482 13.48 -24.08 -6.70
C LYS A 482 12.05 -24.43 -6.25
N TRP A 483 11.41 -23.55 -5.49
CA TRP A 483 10.02 -23.70 -5.05
C TRP A 483 8.98 -23.50 -6.17
N ALA A 484 9.32 -22.76 -7.23
CA ALA A 484 8.48 -22.49 -8.40
C ALA A 484 8.71 -23.48 -9.57
N GLN A 485 9.62 -24.46 -9.44
CA GLN A 485 9.96 -25.40 -10.51
C GLN A 485 8.91 -26.54 -10.61
N TYR A 486 7.74 -26.23 -11.17
CA TYR A 486 6.63 -27.19 -11.31
C TYR A 486 6.74 -28.14 -12.52
N PHE A 487 7.78 -27.99 -13.34
CA PHE A 487 8.00 -28.70 -14.60
C PHE A 487 9.37 -29.38 -14.65
N PRO A 488 9.56 -30.44 -15.46
CA PRO A 488 10.87 -31.10 -15.61
C PRO A 488 11.97 -30.20 -16.22
N GLN A 489 11.61 -29.05 -16.80
CA GLN A 489 12.55 -28.03 -17.22
C GLN A 489 12.56 -26.90 -16.17
N PRO A 490 13.69 -26.59 -15.52
CA PRO A 490 13.76 -25.64 -14.41
C PRO A 490 13.45 -24.18 -14.80
N ASN A 491 13.52 -23.86 -16.09
CA ASN A 491 13.16 -22.55 -16.63
C ASN A 491 11.71 -22.44 -17.13
N LYS A 492 10.82 -23.40 -16.83
CA LYS A 492 9.40 -23.35 -17.25
C LYS A 492 8.44 -23.17 -16.09
N GLY A 493 7.46 -22.29 -16.30
CA GLY A 493 6.39 -22.00 -15.35
C GLY A 493 5.24 -21.26 -16.01
N GLY A 494 4.26 -20.87 -15.20
CA GLY A 494 3.16 -20.01 -15.60
C GLY A 494 3.59 -18.56 -15.74
N GLN A 495 2.95 -17.83 -16.64
CA GLN A 495 3.35 -16.47 -17.06
C GLN A 495 3.44 -15.43 -15.93
N SER A 496 2.62 -15.54 -14.87
CA SER A 496 2.57 -14.56 -13.78
C SER A 496 3.44 -14.96 -12.59
N SER A 497 4.40 -14.11 -12.24
CA SER A 497 5.24 -14.25 -11.04
C SER A 497 4.46 -14.06 -9.73
N LEU A 498 3.49 -13.13 -9.71
CA LEU A 498 2.60 -12.89 -8.57
C LEU A 498 1.74 -14.13 -8.25
N ALA A 499 1.37 -14.90 -9.27
CA ALA A 499 0.67 -16.17 -9.09
C ALA A 499 1.64 -17.33 -8.79
N ASP A 500 2.77 -17.09 -8.13
CA ASP A 500 3.81 -18.08 -7.80
C ASP A 500 4.37 -18.87 -9.00
N TYR A 501 4.28 -18.32 -10.23
CA TYR A 501 4.49 -19.03 -11.50
C TYR A 501 3.58 -20.26 -11.71
N CYS A 502 2.43 -20.31 -11.05
CA CYS A 502 1.46 -21.38 -11.18
C CYS A 502 0.78 -21.39 -12.55
N THR A 503 0.51 -22.59 -13.06
CA THR A 503 -0.12 -22.80 -14.38
C THR A 503 -1.59 -23.17 -14.21
N TYR A 504 -2.47 -22.25 -14.58
CA TYR A 504 -3.93 -22.35 -14.48
C TYR A 504 -4.59 -21.90 -15.80
N PHE A 505 -5.85 -22.28 -16.04
CA PHE A 505 -6.55 -21.87 -17.26
C PHE A 505 -6.96 -20.40 -17.23
N VAL A 506 -6.35 -19.59 -18.10
CA VAL A 506 -6.75 -18.20 -18.37
C VAL A 506 -7.76 -18.20 -19.52
N ALA A 507 -8.86 -17.44 -19.39
CA ALA A 507 -9.87 -17.35 -20.44
C ALA A 507 -9.30 -16.81 -21.77
N TYR A 508 -9.91 -17.16 -22.89
CA TYR A 508 -9.81 -16.32 -24.10
C TYR A 508 -10.79 -15.14 -23.98
N SER A 509 -10.47 -13.98 -24.57
CA SER A 509 -11.34 -12.79 -24.49
C SER A 509 -12.71 -13.03 -25.12
N ASP A 510 -12.72 -13.72 -26.25
CA ASP A 510 -13.86 -14.24 -26.99
C ASP A 510 -14.40 -15.59 -26.45
N GLY A 511 -13.70 -16.19 -25.49
CA GLY A 511 -13.98 -17.52 -24.95
C GLY A 511 -15.13 -17.59 -23.94
N SER A 512 -15.79 -16.47 -23.65
CA SER A 512 -16.92 -16.43 -22.71
C SER A 512 -18.04 -17.39 -23.14
N CYS A 513 -18.54 -18.19 -22.20
CA CYS A 513 -19.75 -19.00 -22.41
C CYS A 513 -21.02 -18.27 -21.94
N THR A 514 -20.89 -17.35 -20.98
CA THR A 514 -22.00 -16.74 -20.24
C THR A 514 -22.53 -15.45 -20.85
N ASP A 515 -21.63 -14.64 -21.42
CA ASP A 515 -22.00 -13.44 -22.19
C ASP A 515 -22.07 -13.79 -23.68
N THR A 516 -23.02 -13.17 -24.40
CA THR A 516 -23.16 -13.27 -25.86
C THR A 516 -22.56 -12.07 -26.59
N ASN A 517 -22.21 -10.99 -25.88
CA ASN A 517 -21.74 -9.75 -26.48
C ASN A 517 -20.21 -9.74 -26.67
N SER A 518 -19.46 -10.24 -25.69
CA SER A 518 -18.00 -10.36 -25.76
C SER A 518 -17.51 -11.66 -26.41
N ALA A 519 -18.40 -12.60 -26.76
CA ALA A 519 -18.04 -13.97 -27.10
C ALA A 519 -18.03 -14.27 -28.60
N ARG A 520 -17.21 -15.25 -28.99
CA ARG A 520 -17.22 -15.85 -30.33
C ARG A 520 -18.54 -16.53 -30.66
N SER A 521 -18.89 -16.55 -31.94
CA SER A 521 -20.09 -17.22 -32.44
C SER A 521 -20.06 -18.74 -32.15
N PRO A 522 -21.20 -19.35 -31.77
CA PRO A 522 -21.24 -20.76 -31.40
C PRO A 522 -21.12 -21.72 -32.59
N ASP A 523 -20.23 -22.71 -32.46
CA ASP A 523 -20.03 -23.72 -33.48
C ASP A 523 -21.16 -24.78 -33.47
N ARG A 524 -22.03 -24.67 -34.48
CA ARG A 524 -23.16 -25.59 -34.73
C ARG A 524 -22.74 -27.00 -35.14
N MET A 525 -21.48 -27.20 -35.53
CA MET A 525 -20.89 -28.52 -35.80
C MET A 525 -20.41 -29.21 -34.53
N LEU A 526 -20.05 -28.45 -33.48
CA LEU A 526 -19.74 -28.98 -32.14
C LEU A 526 -20.98 -28.98 -31.21
N GLY A 527 -22.09 -28.41 -31.67
CA GLY A 527 -23.38 -28.36 -30.97
C GLY A 527 -23.45 -27.32 -29.86
N GLU A 528 -22.59 -26.30 -29.91
CA GLU A 528 -22.46 -25.27 -28.88
C GLU A 528 -23.67 -24.32 -28.79
N VAL A 529 -23.86 -23.75 -27.59
CA VAL A 529 -24.75 -22.61 -27.33
C VAL A 529 -24.15 -21.73 -26.25
N ARG A 530 -24.14 -20.40 -26.43
CA ARG A 530 -23.68 -19.41 -25.44
C ARG A 530 -24.83 -18.59 -24.85
N GLY A 531 -24.61 -17.98 -23.69
CA GLY A 531 -25.59 -17.23 -22.89
C GLY A 531 -25.55 -17.61 -21.41
N SER A 532 -26.29 -16.90 -20.55
CA SER A 532 -26.14 -16.96 -19.08
C SER A 532 -26.18 -18.37 -18.47
N ASN A 533 -27.00 -19.26 -19.03
CA ASN A 533 -27.16 -20.66 -18.61
C ASN A 533 -26.16 -21.63 -19.27
N SER A 534 -25.18 -21.15 -20.03
CA SER A 534 -24.13 -21.97 -20.63
C SER A 534 -22.85 -21.99 -19.79
N ARG A 535 -22.13 -23.11 -19.85
CA ARG A 535 -20.83 -23.31 -19.19
C ARG A 535 -19.90 -24.16 -20.07
N CYS A 536 -18.60 -23.98 -19.87
CA CYS A 536 -17.55 -24.71 -20.56
C CYS A 536 -17.46 -26.16 -20.07
N MET A 537 -17.43 -27.09 -21.03
CA MET A 537 -17.27 -28.53 -20.79
C MET A 537 -16.26 -29.10 -21.80
N ALA A 538 -15.50 -30.13 -21.40
CA ALA A 538 -14.61 -30.83 -22.32
C ALA A 538 -15.45 -31.66 -23.30
N SER A 539 -15.17 -31.57 -24.60
CA SER A 539 -16.02 -32.07 -25.67
C SER A 539 -15.23 -32.50 -26.90
N THR A 540 -15.44 -33.76 -27.31
CA THR A 540 -15.04 -34.30 -28.61
C THR A 540 -16.21 -34.39 -29.58
N LEU A 541 -17.37 -33.81 -29.25
CA LEU A 541 -18.57 -33.84 -30.11
C LEU A 541 -18.32 -33.17 -31.47
N VAL A 542 -18.68 -33.87 -32.54
CA VAL A 542 -18.68 -33.37 -33.92
C VAL A 542 -19.93 -33.92 -34.63
N ARG A 543 -20.73 -33.08 -35.28
CA ARG A 543 -21.95 -33.50 -35.98
C ARG A 543 -21.63 -34.59 -37.01
N THR A 544 -22.39 -35.69 -36.99
CA THR A 544 -22.17 -36.85 -37.86
C THR A 544 -22.19 -36.42 -39.34
N GLY A 545 -21.16 -36.81 -40.09
CA GLY A 545 -20.91 -36.35 -41.47
C GLY A 545 -19.78 -35.32 -41.58
N PHE A 546 -19.37 -34.69 -40.47
CA PHE A 546 -18.23 -33.77 -40.40
C PHE A 546 -17.04 -34.41 -39.68
N VAL A 547 -15.83 -33.91 -39.97
CA VAL A 547 -14.57 -34.33 -39.34
C VAL A 547 -13.88 -33.11 -38.77
N ARG A 548 -13.41 -33.18 -37.51
CA ARG A 548 -12.66 -32.08 -36.87
C ARG A 548 -11.26 -32.04 -37.46
N GLY A 549 -10.85 -30.88 -38.00
CA GLY A 549 -9.53 -30.70 -38.62
C GLY A 549 -8.33 -30.85 -37.67
N SER A 550 -8.57 -30.80 -36.36
CA SER A 550 -7.62 -31.20 -35.32
C SER A 550 -8.21 -32.33 -34.47
N THR A 551 -7.39 -33.34 -34.18
CA THR A 551 -7.72 -34.49 -33.32
C THR A 551 -7.52 -34.22 -31.82
N THR A 552 -7.14 -33.01 -31.41
CA THR A 552 -7.01 -32.65 -29.99
C THR A 552 -8.36 -32.70 -29.27
N GLN A 553 -8.35 -33.22 -28.03
CA GLN A 553 -9.51 -33.20 -27.15
C GLN A 553 -9.91 -31.75 -26.88
N GLY A 554 -11.11 -31.35 -27.32
CA GLY A 554 -11.56 -29.97 -27.25
C GLY A 554 -12.38 -29.64 -26.01
N ASN A 555 -12.85 -28.41 -26.00
CA ASN A 555 -13.90 -27.88 -25.12
C ASN A 555 -14.94 -27.16 -25.97
N GLY A 556 -16.02 -26.75 -25.33
CA GLY A 556 -17.05 -25.92 -25.92
C GLY A 556 -18.06 -25.44 -24.87
N CYS A 557 -18.87 -24.45 -25.25
CA CYS A 557 -19.91 -23.88 -24.40
C CYS A 557 -21.25 -24.59 -24.60
N TYR A 558 -21.80 -25.15 -23.53
CA TYR A 558 -23.06 -25.92 -23.57
C TYR A 558 -24.04 -25.43 -22.49
N GLN A 559 -25.33 -25.36 -22.84
CA GLN A 559 -26.39 -24.98 -21.92
C GLN A 559 -26.61 -26.05 -20.84
N HIS A 560 -26.81 -25.62 -19.60
CA HIS A 560 -27.14 -26.50 -18.48
C HIS A 560 -28.38 -26.03 -17.72
N ARG A 561 -29.00 -26.96 -16.98
CA ARG A 561 -30.09 -26.68 -16.03
C ARG A 561 -30.12 -27.70 -14.91
N CYS A 562 -30.62 -27.28 -13.75
CA CYS A 562 -30.66 -28.08 -12.53
C CYS A 562 -32.12 -28.43 -12.19
N ILE A 563 -32.51 -29.69 -12.36
CA ILE A 563 -33.90 -30.14 -12.15
C ILE A 563 -33.87 -31.39 -11.26
N ASN A 564 -34.67 -31.41 -10.19
CA ASN A 564 -34.85 -32.58 -9.30
C ASN A 564 -33.51 -33.22 -8.85
N ASN A 565 -32.59 -32.39 -8.33
CA ASN A 565 -31.22 -32.79 -7.96
C ASN A 565 -30.41 -33.50 -9.07
N THR A 566 -30.77 -33.27 -10.34
CA THR A 566 -30.09 -33.80 -11.52
C THR A 566 -29.59 -32.65 -12.38
N LEU A 567 -28.32 -32.73 -12.80
CA LEU A 567 -27.75 -31.82 -13.79
C LEU A 567 -28.20 -32.30 -15.17
N GLN A 568 -28.81 -31.42 -15.96
CA GLN A 568 -29.11 -31.68 -17.37
C GLN A 568 -28.34 -30.70 -18.25
N VAL A 569 -27.85 -31.19 -19.39
CA VAL A 569 -27.06 -30.42 -20.37
C VAL A 569 -27.68 -30.59 -21.76
N ALA A 570 -27.67 -29.53 -22.55
CA ALA A 570 -28.19 -29.51 -23.91
C ALA A 570 -27.09 -29.41 -24.97
N VAL A 571 -27.27 -30.20 -26.03
CA VAL A 571 -26.51 -30.13 -27.29
C VAL A 571 -27.54 -30.07 -28.41
N ASP A 572 -27.44 -29.09 -29.31
CA ASP A 572 -28.41 -28.91 -30.42
C ASP A 572 -29.89 -28.86 -29.96
N GLY A 573 -30.14 -28.32 -28.76
CA GLY A 573 -31.46 -28.26 -28.12
C GLY A 573 -31.93 -29.55 -27.43
N LEU A 574 -31.26 -30.69 -27.63
CA LEU A 574 -31.57 -31.96 -26.98
C LEU A 574 -30.98 -32.01 -25.56
N TRP A 575 -31.84 -32.08 -24.56
CA TRP A 575 -31.45 -32.20 -23.15
C TRP A 575 -31.18 -33.65 -22.75
N LYS A 576 -30.03 -33.91 -22.10
CA LYS A 576 -29.71 -35.19 -21.43
C LYS A 576 -29.31 -34.97 -19.97
N ALA A 577 -29.55 -35.95 -19.12
CA ALA A 577 -29.15 -35.95 -17.71
C ALA A 577 -27.72 -36.48 -17.54
N CYS A 578 -26.87 -35.70 -16.88
CA CYS A 578 -25.50 -36.07 -16.54
C CYS A 578 -25.44 -37.13 -15.43
N PRO A 579 -24.41 -38.00 -15.41
CA PRO A 579 -24.08 -38.81 -14.23
C PRO A 579 -23.82 -37.92 -13.01
N VAL A 580 -24.22 -38.36 -11.81
CA VAL A 580 -24.11 -37.56 -10.56
C VAL A 580 -22.64 -37.20 -10.25
N THR A 581 -21.72 -38.12 -10.53
CA THR A 581 -20.26 -37.97 -10.38
C THR A 581 -19.59 -37.21 -11.53
N GLY A 582 -20.33 -36.81 -12.57
CA GLY A 582 -19.77 -36.44 -13.86
C GLY A 582 -19.32 -37.67 -14.66
N GLY A 583 -18.91 -37.45 -15.90
CA GLY A 583 -18.48 -38.51 -16.84
C GLY A 583 -18.89 -38.24 -18.29
N PRO A 584 -18.46 -39.10 -19.23
CA PRO A 584 -18.79 -38.96 -20.66
C PRO A 584 -20.27 -39.18 -20.96
N MET A 585 -20.77 -38.46 -21.95
CA MET A 585 -22.09 -38.65 -22.56
C MET A 585 -22.02 -38.51 -24.09
N GLN A 586 -22.72 -39.40 -24.80
CA GLN A 586 -22.90 -39.35 -26.25
C GLN A 586 -24.24 -38.71 -26.61
N PHE A 587 -24.32 -38.00 -27.74
CA PHE A 587 -25.54 -37.36 -28.24
C PHE A 587 -25.88 -37.87 -29.65
N PRO A 588 -27.15 -38.22 -29.96
CA PRO A 588 -27.53 -38.68 -31.29
C PRO A 588 -27.31 -37.59 -32.34
N GLY A 589 -26.80 -37.97 -33.51
CA GLY A 589 -26.40 -37.03 -34.57
C GLY A 589 -25.03 -36.38 -34.36
N PHE A 590 -24.30 -36.75 -33.31
CA PHE A 590 -22.92 -36.35 -33.05
C PHE A 590 -22.03 -37.59 -32.83
N ASN A 591 -20.83 -37.54 -33.39
CA ASN A 591 -19.73 -38.45 -33.11
C ASN A 591 -18.93 -37.88 -31.92
N GLY A 592 -18.30 -38.73 -31.11
CA GLY A 592 -17.55 -38.31 -29.93
C GLY A 592 -18.42 -38.12 -28.68
N GLU A 593 -17.87 -37.48 -27.64
CA GLU A 593 -18.44 -37.44 -26.30
C GLU A 593 -18.31 -36.06 -25.65
N LEU A 594 -19.30 -35.71 -24.83
CA LEU A 594 -19.30 -34.56 -23.93
C LEU A 594 -19.00 -35.03 -22.51
N ILE A 595 -17.99 -34.47 -21.85
CA ILE A 595 -17.68 -34.78 -20.46
C ILE A 595 -18.52 -33.88 -19.55
N CYS A 596 -19.60 -34.45 -19.00
CA CYS A 596 -20.38 -33.78 -17.97
C CYS A 596 -19.52 -33.54 -16.72
N PRO A 597 -19.58 -32.33 -16.12
CA PRO A 597 -19.11 -32.12 -14.76
C PRO A 597 -19.98 -32.86 -13.75
N ALA A 598 -19.48 -33.02 -12.53
CA ALA A 598 -20.26 -33.55 -11.42
C ALA A 598 -21.40 -32.60 -11.04
N TYR A 599 -22.50 -33.15 -10.52
CA TYR A 599 -23.70 -32.36 -10.18
C TYR A 599 -23.39 -31.14 -9.29
N HIS A 600 -22.47 -31.29 -8.34
CA HIS A 600 -22.13 -30.25 -7.39
C HIS A 600 -21.29 -29.09 -7.97
N GLU A 601 -20.64 -29.27 -9.13
CA GLU A 601 -19.86 -28.21 -9.79
C GLU A 601 -20.76 -27.11 -10.37
N LEU A 602 -21.94 -27.46 -10.90
CA LEU A 602 -22.85 -26.52 -11.56
C LEU A 602 -24.20 -26.31 -10.84
N CYS A 603 -24.66 -27.29 -10.06
CA CYS A 603 -25.98 -27.25 -9.41
C CYS A 603 -25.92 -27.23 -7.86
N GLY A 604 -24.76 -26.91 -7.28
CA GLY A 604 -24.48 -27.07 -5.85
C GLY A 604 -25.20 -26.09 -4.90
N SER A 605 -26.51 -26.26 -4.67
CA SER A 605 -27.26 -25.53 -3.62
C SER A 605 -28.52 -26.27 -3.10
N SER A 606 -28.36 -27.50 -2.60
CA SER A 606 -29.44 -28.21 -1.87
C SER A 606 -28.93 -29.26 -0.87
N LYS A 607 -27.94 -30.05 -1.27
CA LYS A 607 -27.16 -30.93 -0.39
C LYS A 607 -25.69 -30.60 -0.53
N ALA A 608 -25.19 -29.74 0.36
CA ALA A 608 -23.76 -29.69 0.61
C ALA A 608 -23.32 -31.08 1.10
N VAL A 609 -22.23 -31.61 0.54
CA VAL A 609 -21.42 -32.58 1.29
C VAL A 609 -21.04 -31.86 2.58
N ALA A 610 -21.43 -32.39 3.74
CA ALA A 610 -21.13 -31.76 5.01
C ALA A 610 -19.61 -31.69 5.16
N LEU A 611 -19.05 -30.49 5.02
CA LEU A 611 -17.62 -30.28 5.14
C LEU A 611 -17.22 -30.67 6.56
N VAL A 612 -16.34 -31.67 6.68
CA VAL A 612 -15.92 -32.20 7.98
C VAL A 612 -15.32 -31.05 8.78
N GLY A 613 -15.83 -30.83 9.99
CA GLY A 613 -15.44 -29.69 10.83
C GLY A 613 -16.28 -28.41 10.67
N GLN A 614 -17.32 -28.36 9.83
CA GLN A 614 -18.19 -27.18 9.77
C GLN A 614 -18.99 -26.96 11.07
N CYS A 615 -18.92 -25.75 11.61
CA CYS A 615 -19.52 -25.37 12.88
C CYS A 615 -21.02 -25.00 12.79
N PRO A 616 -21.79 -25.13 13.89
CA PRO A 616 -23.20 -24.70 13.93
C PRO A 616 -23.33 -23.20 13.60
N GLN A 617 -24.25 -22.87 12.70
CA GLN A 617 -24.55 -21.51 12.22
C GLN A 617 -23.31 -20.69 11.78
N SER A 618 -22.23 -21.32 11.33
CA SER A 618 -20.96 -20.62 11.03
C SER A 618 -20.44 -19.77 12.21
N CYS A 619 -20.67 -20.22 13.45
CA CYS A 619 -20.37 -19.48 14.67
C CYS A 619 -20.99 -18.07 14.73
N SER A 620 -22.13 -17.88 14.06
CA SER A 620 -22.80 -16.58 13.87
C SER A 620 -21.89 -15.47 13.30
N TYR A 621 -20.75 -15.83 12.70
CA TYR A 621 -19.63 -14.94 12.35
C TYR A 621 -19.06 -14.12 13.52
N ASN A 622 -19.31 -14.56 14.76
CA ASN A 622 -18.81 -13.98 16.01
C ASN A 622 -17.77 -14.88 16.69
N GLY A 623 -17.15 -15.77 15.93
CA GLY A 623 -16.18 -16.74 16.41
C GLY A 623 -15.54 -17.52 15.28
N ASP A 624 -14.31 -17.93 15.52
CA ASP A 624 -13.54 -18.76 14.61
C ASP A 624 -14.03 -20.22 14.67
N CYS A 625 -13.96 -20.94 13.53
CA CYS A 625 -14.49 -22.29 13.39
C CYS A 625 -13.36 -23.30 13.14
N VAL A 626 -13.17 -24.20 14.11
CA VAL A 626 -12.14 -25.26 14.09
C VAL A 626 -12.75 -26.60 14.48
N ASP A 627 -12.64 -27.60 13.63
CA ASP A 627 -13.01 -29.00 13.86
C ASP A 627 -14.41 -29.18 14.47
N GLY A 628 -15.38 -28.38 13.99
CA GLY A 628 -16.78 -28.39 14.41
C GLY A 628 -17.10 -27.61 15.69
N ARG A 629 -16.09 -26.97 16.30
CA ARG A 629 -16.19 -26.17 17.53
C ARG A 629 -15.96 -24.68 17.23
N CYS A 630 -16.81 -23.84 17.79
CA CYS A 630 -16.65 -22.39 17.75
C CYS A 630 -15.70 -21.89 18.84
N ARG A 631 -14.73 -21.06 18.46
CA ARG A 631 -13.84 -20.27 19.32
C ARG A 631 -14.34 -18.82 19.29
N CYS A 632 -15.25 -18.46 20.18
CA CYS A 632 -15.93 -17.16 20.15
C CYS A 632 -14.97 -15.98 20.37
N PHE A 633 -15.23 -14.87 19.67
CA PHE A 633 -14.52 -13.61 19.88
C PHE A 633 -14.91 -12.96 21.22
N LEU A 634 -14.09 -12.01 21.68
CA LEU A 634 -14.29 -11.36 22.98
C LEU A 634 -15.68 -10.73 23.10
N GLY A 635 -16.38 -10.99 24.21
CA GLY A 635 -17.76 -10.54 24.45
C GLY A 635 -18.86 -11.45 23.89
N PHE A 636 -18.51 -12.49 23.14
CA PHE A 636 -19.44 -13.50 22.63
C PHE A 636 -19.24 -14.87 23.29
N HIS A 637 -20.31 -15.65 23.41
CA HIS A 637 -20.27 -16.98 24.01
C HIS A 637 -21.44 -17.87 23.53
N GLY A 638 -21.44 -19.14 23.95
CA GLY A 638 -22.42 -20.15 23.55
C GLY A 638 -21.82 -21.20 22.61
N ARG A 639 -22.67 -22.08 22.07
CA ARG A 639 -22.24 -23.16 21.16
C ARG A 639 -21.90 -22.65 19.75
N ASP A 640 -22.50 -21.53 19.39
CA ASP A 640 -22.54 -20.89 18.08
C ASP A 640 -22.17 -19.40 18.15
N CYS A 641 -21.67 -18.92 19.31
CA CYS A 641 -21.32 -17.51 19.55
C CYS A 641 -22.46 -16.50 19.30
N SER A 642 -23.71 -16.94 19.34
CA SER A 642 -24.89 -16.08 19.16
C SER A 642 -25.22 -15.21 20.38
N LYS A 643 -24.67 -15.54 21.56
CA LYS A 643 -24.95 -14.82 22.82
C LYS A 643 -23.85 -13.81 23.15
N ARG A 644 -24.23 -12.67 23.72
CA ARG A 644 -23.32 -11.62 24.20
C ARG A 644 -23.33 -11.47 25.71
N SER A 645 -22.17 -11.12 26.26
CA SER A 645 -21.96 -10.84 27.68
C SER A 645 -20.81 -9.85 27.84
N CYS A 646 -20.98 -8.84 28.68
CA CYS A 646 -19.96 -7.84 28.97
C CYS A 646 -18.65 -8.50 29.48
N PRO A 647 -17.53 -8.43 28.73
CA PRO A 647 -16.29 -9.07 29.16
C PRO A 647 -15.76 -8.37 30.42
N ALA A 648 -15.14 -9.15 31.32
CA ALA A 648 -14.55 -8.69 32.59
C ALA A 648 -15.47 -7.81 33.47
N GLY A 649 -16.80 -7.85 33.28
CA GLY A 649 -17.72 -6.94 33.98
C GLY A 649 -17.48 -5.46 33.64
N CYS A 650 -17.04 -5.14 32.42
CA CYS A 650 -16.60 -3.81 32.01
C CYS A 650 -15.41 -3.26 32.83
N SER A 651 -14.56 -4.17 33.33
CA SER A 651 -13.32 -3.91 34.07
C SER A 651 -13.49 -3.00 35.31
N GLY A 652 -14.71 -2.79 35.81
CA GLY A 652 -15.02 -1.75 36.81
C GLY A 652 -15.01 -0.31 36.27
N HIS A 653 -14.57 -0.10 35.03
CA HIS A 653 -14.48 1.19 34.34
C HIS A 653 -15.70 1.49 33.44
N GLY A 654 -16.75 0.68 33.49
CA GLY A 654 -18.03 0.92 32.80
C GLY A 654 -19.22 0.25 33.49
N THR A 655 -20.39 0.36 32.85
CA THR A 655 -21.63 -0.32 33.25
C THR A 655 -22.08 -1.28 32.15
N CYS A 656 -22.46 -2.51 32.52
CA CYS A 656 -22.95 -3.50 31.57
C CYS A 656 -24.41 -3.23 31.18
N GLN A 657 -24.68 -3.08 29.89
CA GLN A 657 -26.02 -2.89 29.33
C GLN A 657 -26.72 -4.24 29.08
N GLN A 658 -28.05 -4.23 28.98
CA GLN A 658 -28.88 -5.44 28.78
C GLN A 658 -28.58 -6.21 27.47
N ASN A 659 -27.96 -5.55 26.49
CA ASN A 659 -27.51 -6.12 25.21
C ASN A 659 -26.11 -6.80 25.28
N GLY A 660 -25.48 -6.84 26.47
CA GLY A 660 -24.13 -7.38 26.67
C GLY A 660 -23.00 -6.45 26.23
N ILE A 661 -23.26 -5.15 26.03
CA ILE A 661 -22.26 -4.13 25.67
C ILE A 661 -21.91 -3.29 26.91
N CYS A 662 -20.64 -2.92 27.04
CA CYS A 662 -20.18 -2.01 28.09
C CYS A 662 -20.37 -0.54 27.70
N GLY A 663 -21.07 0.23 28.55
CA GLY A 663 -21.00 1.69 28.51
C GLY A 663 -19.84 2.16 29.40
N CYS A 664 -18.75 2.62 28.80
CA CYS A 664 -17.55 3.04 29.54
C CYS A 664 -17.73 4.40 30.21
N LYS A 665 -17.03 4.60 31.32
CA LYS A 665 -16.86 5.91 31.98
C LYS A 665 -15.95 6.80 31.10
N ASN A 666 -16.06 8.11 31.27
CA ASN A 666 -15.16 9.07 30.62
C ASN A 666 -13.69 8.70 30.89
N GLY A 667 -12.84 8.81 29.86
CA GLY A 667 -11.44 8.41 29.92
C GLY A 667 -11.16 6.92 29.65
N TRP A 668 -12.17 6.07 29.43
CA TRP A 668 -12.01 4.63 29.20
C TRP A 668 -12.72 4.16 27.92
N THR A 669 -12.12 3.18 27.23
CA THR A 669 -12.59 2.64 25.95
C THR A 669 -12.29 1.14 25.77
N GLY A 670 -12.72 0.58 24.65
CA GLY A 670 -12.66 -0.85 24.35
C GLY A 670 -13.90 -1.61 24.79
N ILE A 671 -14.10 -2.83 24.26
CA ILE A 671 -15.30 -3.66 24.47
C ILE A 671 -15.60 -4.01 25.94
N ASP A 672 -14.59 -3.96 26.81
CA ASP A 672 -14.66 -4.16 28.26
C ASP A 672 -14.12 -2.97 29.08
N CYS A 673 -13.98 -1.78 28.48
CA CYS A 673 -13.49 -0.57 29.13
C CYS A 673 -12.10 -0.71 29.81
N SER A 674 -11.26 -1.64 29.34
CA SER A 674 -9.95 -1.91 29.95
C SER A 674 -8.83 -0.93 29.56
N THR A 675 -9.07 -0.04 28.60
CA THR A 675 -8.03 0.80 27.99
C THR A 675 -8.32 2.28 28.25
N ALA A 676 -7.33 3.01 28.77
CA ALA A 676 -7.44 4.44 28.97
C ALA A 676 -7.32 5.23 27.65
N VAL A 677 -8.00 6.37 27.59
CA VAL A 677 -8.08 7.28 26.43
C VAL A 677 -7.17 8.48 26.66
N CYS A 678 -6.36 8.83 25.66
CA CYS A 678 -5.51 10.02 25.68
C CYS A 678 -6.31 11.29 25.34
N ASP A 679 -5.77 12.46 25.66
CA ASP A 679 -6.41 13.73 25.29
C ASP A 679 -6.53 13.89 23.77
N GLU A 680 -7.48 14.71 23.31
CA GLU A 680 -7.65 15.01 21.88
C GLU A 680 -6.45 15.80 21.32
N GLN A 681 -5.66 16.49 22.16
CA GLN A 681 -4.36 17.08 21.75
C GLN A 681 -3.35 16.04 21.25
N CYS A 682 -3.45 14.77 21.70
CA CYS A 682 -2.59 13.69 21.21
C CYS A 682 -2.72 13.54 19.68
N SER A 683 -3.95 13.57 19.15
CA SER A 683 -4.19 13.55 17.70
C SER A 683 -3.69 14.82 16.99
N LEU A 684 -3.85 15.99 17.61
CA LEU A 684 -3.50 17.28 16.99
C LEU A 684 -1.99 17.49 16.85
N HIS A 685 -1.21 16.97 17.81
CA HIS A 685 0.24 16.87 17.73
C HIS A 685 0.72 15.58 17.04
N GLY A 686 -0.19 14.83 16.42
CA GLY A 686 0.02 13.60 15.64
C GLY A 686 0.76 12.47 16.38
N GLY A 687 0.49 12.34 17.68
CA GLY A 687 0.92 11.20 18.48
C GLY A 687 -0.11 10.06 18.45
N VAL A 688 0.36 8.86 18.81
CA VAL A 688 -0.43 7.64 18.87
C VAL A 688 -0.67 7.26 20.33
N CYS A 689 -1.92 7.09 20.72
CA CYS A 689 -2.31 6.73 22.07
C CYS A 689 -2.08 5.23 22.34
N ASP A 690 -1.35 4.89 23.40
CA ASP A 690 -1.37 3.55 23.98
C ASP A 690 -1.71 3.62 25.48
N ASN A 691 -2.89 3.09 25.81
CA ASN A 691 -3.45 3.02 27.16
C ASN A 691 -3.31 4.31 28.00
N GLY A 692 -3.67 5.46 27.44
CA GLY A 692 -3.62 6.77 28.12
C GLY A 692 -2.29 7.51 28.02
N VAL A 693 -1.22 6.86 27.54
CA VAL A 693 0.06 7.51 27.21
C VAL A 693 0.06 7.89 25.72
N CYS A 694 0.43 9.12 25.40
CA CYS A 694 0.62 9.55 24.01
C CYS A 694 2.09 9.33 23.59
N GLU A 695 2.34 8.37 22.70
CA GLU A 695 3.64 8.22 22.03
C GLU A 695 3.72 9.18 20.85
N PHE A 696 4.92 9.67 20.52
CA PHE A 696 5.17 10.44 19.31
C PHE A 696 6.36 9.82 18.58
N ARG A 697 6.21 9.45 17.31
CA ARG A 697 7.30 8.90 16.48
C ARG A 697 7.40 9.62 15.15
N CYS A 698 8.56 9.52 14.51
CA CYS A 698 8.77 10.07 13.18
C CYS A 698 8.19 9.15 12.10
N SER A 699 8.17 7.84 12.34
CA SER A 699 7.51 6.83 11.48
C SER A 699 6.03 7.10 11.18
N ASP A 700 5.34 7.80 12.08
CA ASP A 700 3.87 7.89 12.07
C ASP A 700 3.33 8.79 10.95
N TYR A 701 4.18 9.68 10.42
CA TYR A 701 3.89 10.56 9.28
C TYR A 701 4.55 10.05 8.00
N ALA A 702 3.81 10.09 6.88
CA ALA A 702 4.33 9.65 5.59
C ALA A 702 5.59 10.44 5.17
N GLY A 703 6.71 9.73 5.01
CA GLY A 703 7.98 10.30 4.55
C GLY A 703 8.81 11.02 5.62
N TYR A 704 8.42 11.00 6.90
CA TYR A 704 9.24 11.53 7.99
C TYR A 704 10.19 10.46 8.54
N THR A 705 11.36 10.91 8.99
CA THR A 705 12.42 10.07 9.59
C THR A 705 13.30 10.92 10.51
N CYS A 706 14.10 10.25 11.35
CA CYS A 706 15.17 10.90 12.09
C CYS A 706 16.35 11.23 11.17
N GLN A 707 16.49 12.52 10.85
CA GLN A 707 17.52 13.08 9.97
C GLN A 707 18.61 13.79 10.80
N ASN A 708 19.88 13.56 10.46
CA ASN A 708 21.01 14.26 11.09
C ASN A 708 20.91 15.78 10.83
N THR A 709 21.17 16.65 11.82
CA THR A 709 21.13 18.12 11.64
C THR A 709 21.88 18.58 10.37
N SER A 710 23.02 17.95 10.04
CA SER A 710 23.84 18.27 8.87
C SER A 710 23.16 18.11 7.51
N SER A 711 22.15 17.24 7.35
CA SER A 711 21.38 17.15 6.09
C SER A 711 20.24 18.18 6.03
N LEU A 712 19.83 18.73 7.17
CA LEU A 712 18.70 19.66 7.28
C LEU A 712 19.12 21.13 7.13
N LEU A 713 20.27 21.53 7.69
CA LEU A 713 20.76 22.92 7.65
C LEU A 713 20.76 23.57 6.25
N PRO A 714 21.09 22.88 5.12
CA PRO A 714 21.06 23.48 3.79
C PRO A 714 19.65 23.86 3.27
N SER A 715 18.59 23.31 3.86
CA SER A 715 17.19 23.56 3.48
C SER A 715 16.41 24.35 4.53
N LEU A 716 16.99 24.59 5.72
CA LEU A 716 16.33 25.25 6.84
C LEU A 716 17.01 26.59 7.20
N SER A 717 16.80 27.61 6.37
CA SER A 717 17.40 28.94 6.49
C SER A 717 17.02 29.73 7.75
N ILE A 718 15.78 29.59 8.23
CA ILE A 718 15.25 30.25 9.42
C ILE A 718 15.70 29.49 10.67
N CYS A 719 15.62 28.17 10.68
CA CYS A 719 15.95 27.36 11.85
C CYS A 719 17.43 26.95 11.98
N ALA A 720 18.29 27.21 10.99
CA ALA A 720 19.69 26.78 11.00
C ALA A 720 20.46 27.16 12.28
N ASP A 721 20.34 28.40 12.75
CA ASP A 721 20.97 28.87 13.99
C ASP A 721 20.37 28.24 15.25
N VAL A 722 19.05 27.97 15.25
CA VAL A 722 18.34 27.32 16.38
C VAL A 722 18.73 25.85 16.51
N LEU A 723 18.84 25.13 15.38
CA LEU A 723 19.19 23.72 15.34
C LEU A 723 20.69 23.51 15.61
N ALA A 724 21.57 24.28 14.96
CA ALA A 724 23.02 24.20 15.17
C ALA A 724 23.47 24.65 16.58
N SER A 725 22.69 25.49 17.27
CA SER A 725 22.99 25.90 18.65
C SER A 725 22.52 24.91 19.73
N SER A 726 21.94 23.76 19.35
CA SER A 726 21.57 22.69 20.29
C SER A 726 22.75 21.79 20.73
N SER A 727 23.93 21.94 20.11
CA SER A 727 25.09 21.05 20.31
C SER A 727 26.19 21.44 21.32
N PRO A 728 26.19 22.58 22.08
CA PRO A 728 27.31 22.93 22.96
C PRO A 728 27.19 22.28 24.35
N GLY A 729 27.26 20.95 24.44
CA GLY A 729 27.17 20.24 25.72
C GLY A 729 27.71 18.81 25.71
N ASP A 730 27.28 17.98 24.76
CA ASP A 730 27.60 16.55 24.77
C ASP A 730 29.04 16.26 24.33
N ALA A 731 29.81 15.63 25.23
CA ALA A 731 31.13 15.11 24.91
C ALA A 731 31.02 13.88 23.99
N MET A 732 31.98 13.72 23.06
CA MET A 732 32.07 12.61 22.11
C MET A 732 30.98 12.54 21.02
N GLY A 733 30.76 13.66 20.33
CA GLY A 733 30.71 13.65 18.85
C GLY A 733 29.44 13.12 18.18
N ASP A 734 28.35 12.96 18.91
CA ASP A 734 27.06 12.58 18.33
C ASP A 734 26.39 13.77 17.62
N VAL A 735 25.96 13.58 16.38
CA VAL A 735 25.32 14.64 15.58
C VAL A 735 23.82 14.53 15.77
N GLY A 736 23.23 15.50 16.45
CA GLY A 736 21.82 15.53 16.79
C GLY A 736 20.92 15.12 15.61
N GLN A 737 19.97 14.23 15.87
CA GLN A 737 18.94 13.85 14.91
C GLN A 737 17.64 14.58 15.21
N HIS A 738 16.91 14.93 14.16
CA HIS A 738 15.62 15.60 14.23
C HIS A 738 14.59 14.92 13.34
N CYS A 739 13.34 14.99 13.77
CA CYS A 739 12.18 14.52 13.04
C CYS A 739 11.91 15.44 11.84
N ALA A 740 12.11 14.94 10.61
CA ALA A 740 11.97 15.75 9.40
C ALA A 740 11.60 14.90 8.16
N PRO A 741 11.03 15.52 7.10
CA PRO A 741 10.82 14.86 5.82
C PRO A 741 12.15 14.35 5.21
N SER A 742 12.13 13.14 4.66
CA SER A 742 13.24 12.62 3.85
C SER A 742 13.25 13.13 2.40
N GLU A 743 12.12 13.62 1.89
CA GLU A 743 12.01 14.22 0.55
C GLU A 743 12.47 15.70 0.59
N PRO A 744 13.49 16.10 -0.22
CA PRO A 744 14.02 17.47 -0.18
C PRO A 744 13.01 18.55 -0.58
N SER A 745 12.07 18.23 -1.46
CA SER A 745 11.01 19.15 -1.88
C SER A 745 9.98 19.41 -0.79
N ILE A 746 9.65 18.41 0.04
CA ILE A 746 8.80 18.57 1.22
C ILE A 746 9.57 19.30 2.33
N LEU A 747 10.85 18.98 2.52
CA LEU A 747 11.72 19.65 3.50
C LEU A 747 11.87 21.16 3.21
N GLN A 748 11.98 21.56 1.94
CA GLN A 748 12.00 22.99 1.55
C GLN A 748 10.69 23.74 1.86
N GLN A 749 9.56 23.05 1.94
CA GLN A 749 8.27 23.64 2.34
C GLN A 749 8.14 23.77 3.86
N LEU A 750 8.90 23.02 4.65
CA LEU A 750 8.77 22.94 6.11
C LEU A 750 8.92 24.32 6.79
N GLU A 751 9.83 25.17 6.30
CA GLU A 751 10.01 26.51 6.87
C GLU A 751 8.86 27.46 6.55
N SER A 752 8.52 27.62 5.27
CA SER A 752 7.52 28.59 4.82
C SER A 752 6.09 28.26 5.26
N VAL A 753 5.83 26.98 5.57
CA VAL A 753 4.47 26.46 5.79
C VAL A 753 4.24 25.92 7.20
N VAL A 754 5.26 25.43 7.92
CA VAL A 754 5.12 24.97 9.32
C VAL A 754 5.79 25.96 10.27
N VAL A 755 7.08 26.26 10.07
CA VAL A 755 7.84 27.15 10.97
C VAL A 755 7.30 28.58 10.94
N VAL A 756 7.07 29.16 9.76
CA VAL A 756 6.62 30.56 9.63
C VAL A 756 5.21 30.78 10.17
N PRO A 757 4.20 29.94 9.89
CA PRO A 757 2.90 30.06 10.55
C PRO A 757 2.95 29.84 12.06
N ASN A 758 3.72 28.87 12.57
CA ASN A 758 3.89 28.70 14.02
C ASN A 758 4.60 29.90 14.67
N TYR A 759 5.60 30.49 14.01
CA TYR A 759 6.20 31.76 14.44
C TYR A 759 5.19 32.91 14.45
N ASN A 760 4.38 33.06 13.40
CA ASN A 760 3.37 34.10 13.31
C ASN A 760 2.28 33.95 14.39
N ARG A 761 1.87 32.72 14.73
CA ARG A 761 0.95 32.43 15.85
C ARG A 761 1.56 32.78 17.21
N LEU A 762 2.86 32.58 17.39
CA LEU A 762 3.59 32.92 18.61
C LEU A 762 3.95 34.42 18.72
N MET A 763 3.76 35.22 17.67
CA MET A 763 4.03 36.67 17.69
C MET A 763 2.80 37.47 18.10
N PRO A 764 2.85 38.28 19.17
CA PRO A 764 1.76 39.19 19.53
C PRO A 764 1.39 40.13 18.38
N GLY A 765 0.09 40.23 18.09
CA GLY A 765 -0.43 40.81 16.86
C GLY A 765 0.06 42.23 16.55
N GLY A 766 0.50 42.45 15.31
CA GLY A 766 0.88 43.77 14.79
C GLY A 766 2.23 43.86 14.05
N ARG A 767 3.04 42.80 14.00
CA ARG A 767 4.34 42.78 13.29
C ARG A 767 4.35 41.76 12.13
N THR A 768 3.87 42.15 10.96
CA THR A 768 3.74 41.25 9.79
C THR A 768 4.98 41.20 8.89
N LEU A 769 5.43 39.97 8.58
CA LEU A 769 6.37 39.55 7.53
C LEU A 769 7.80 40.13 7.52
N PHE A 770 7.98 41.46 7.50
CA PHE A 770 9.30 42.08 7.33
C PHE A 770 10.13 42.18 8.64
N SER A 771 9.60 41.73 9.77
CA SER A 771 10.27 41.73 11.08
C SER A 771 11.07 40.46 11.39
N ILE A 772 11.29 39.56 10.42
CA ILE A 772 12.12 38.35 10.60
C ILE A 772 13.59 38.70 10.91
N LEU A 773 14.02 39.93 10.59
CA LEU A 773 15.34 40.49 10.93
C LEU A 773 15.33 41.37 12.21
N ASP A 774 14.20 41.48 12.92
CA ASP A 774 14.06 42.34 14.10
C ASP A 774 14.64 41.69 15.36
N SER A 775 15.67 42.31 15.93
CA SER A 775 16.42 41.84 17.11
C SER A 775 15.66 41.85 18.45
N GLY A 776 14.32 41.91 18.42
CA GLY A 776 13.47 41.93 19.60
C GLY A 776 13.56 40.65 20.44
N TYR A 777 13.60 40.81 21.77
CA TYR A 777 13.72 39.69 22.72
C TYR A 777 12.59 38.65 22.57
N CYS A 778 11.35 39.12 22.43
CA CYS A 778 10.19 38.28 22.13
C CYS A 778 10.30 37.60 20.75
N ALA A 779 10.71 38.31 19.70
CA ALA A 779 10.85 37.74 18.35
C ALA A 779 11.88 36.61 18.31
N ALA A 780 13.03 36.78 19.00
CA ALA A 780 14.01 35.71 19.16
C ALA A 780 13.46 34.49 19.94
N ALA A 781 12.59 34.72 20.93
CA ALA A 781 11.95 33.65 21.70
C ALA A 781 10.89 32.89 20.90
N ALA A 782 9.98 33.62 20.23
CA ALA A 782 8.99 33.06 19.31
C ALA A 782 9.65 32.26 18.20
N LYS A 783 10.76 32.76 17.62
CA LYS A 783 11.55 32.04 16.60
C LYS A 783 12.10 30.71 17.12
N ARG A 784 12.79 30.70 18.28
CA ARG A 784 13.36 29.47 18.84
C ARG A 784 12.25 28.45 19.16
N LEU A 785 11.17 28.89 19.81
CA LEU A 785 10.06 28.02 20.15
C LEU A 785 9.34 27.46 18.90
N ALA A 786 9.10 28.27 17.87
CA ALA A 786 8.52 27.80 16.60
C ALA A 786 9.40 26.72 15.93
N CYS A 787 10.71 26.92 15.88
CA CYS A 787 11.64 25.91 15.34
C CYS A 787 11.63 24.61 16.15
N TRP A 788 11.61 24.68 17.48
CA TRP A 788 11.60 23.48 18.34
C TRP A 788 10.27 22.73 18.32
N ILE A 789 9.13 23.43 18.27
CA ILE A 789 7.81 22.81 18.09
C ILE A 789 7.74 22.06 16.75
N SER A 790 8.18 22.71 15.66
CA SER A 790 8.08 22.15 14.31
C SER A 790 9.14 21.09 13.98
N ILE A 791 10.32 21.12 14.62
CA ILE A 791 11.49 20.31 14.25
C ILE A 791 12.14 19.67 15.49
N GLN A 792 11.38 18.76 16.10
CA GLN A 792 11.75 18.08 17.36
C GLN A 792 12.95 17.13 17.18
N ARG A 793 13.80 17.01 18.22
CA ARG A 793 14.88 16.01 18.28
C ARG A 793 14.31 14.59 18.29
N CYS A 794 15.08 13.65 17.77
CA CYS A 794 14.86 12.23 18.01
C CYS A 794 15.58 11.75 19.27
N ASP A 795 15.12 10.63 19.80
CA ASP A 795 15.77 9.88 20.86
C ASP A 795 16.96 9.03 20.34
N ARG A 796 17.57 8.24 21.25
CA ARG A 796 18.72 7.38 20.92
C ARG A 796 18.36 6.07 20.23
N ASP A 797 17.10 5.62 20.33
CA ASP A 797 16.63 4.43 19.60
C ASP A 797 16.35 4.78 18.11
N GLY A 798 16.13 6.07 17.81
CA GLY A 798 16.25 6.64 16.47
C GLY A 798 14.92 6.82 15.73
N ASP A 799 13.81 6.93 16.47
CA ASP A 799 12.47 7.15 15.90
C ASP A 799 11.49 7.86 16.85
N ASN A 800 11.69 7.81 18.18
CA ASN A 800 10.79 8.51 19.10
C ASN A 800 11.10 10.02 19.08
N ARG A 801 10.04 10.84 19.00
CA ARG A 801 10.10 12.29 18.88
C ARG A 801 10.05 12.95 20.26
N LEU A 802 11.11 13.67 20.63
CA LEU A 802 11.25 14.27 21.96
C LEU A 802 10.42 15.56 22.09
N ARG A 803 9.52 15.61 23.07
CA ARG A 803 8.73 16.81 23.41
C ARG A 803 9.61 18.03 23.68
N VAL A 804 9.09 19.24 23.47
CA VAL A 804 9.84 20.49 23.66
C VAL A 804 10.12 20.71 25.15
N CYS A 805 11.32 21.16 25.52
CA CYS A 805 11.65 21.37 26.93
C CYS A 805 10.71 22.43 27.56
N HIS A 806 10.14 22.14 28.72
CA HIS A 806 9.31 23.08 29.49
C HIS A 806 10.03 24.43 29.74
N SER A 807 11.36 24.40 29.89
CA SER A 807 12.23 25.56 30.02
C SER A 807 12.14 26.53 28.82
N ALA A 808 11.95 26.02 27.59
CA ALA A 808 11.75 26.85 26.40
C ALA A 808 10.38 27.55 26.37
N CYS A 809 9.31 26.86 26.79
CA CYS A 809 7.98 27.46 26.90
C CYS A 809 7.97 28.60 27.95
N ARG A 810 8.56 28.37 29.13
CA ARG A 810 8.71 29.43 30.16
C ARG A 810 9.55 30.61 29.65
N SER A 811 10.64 30.34 28.91
CA SER A 811 11.45 31.39 28.26
C SER A 811 10.64 32.26 27.29
N TYR A 812 9.76 31.65 26.49
CA TYR A 812 8.88 32.36 25.57
C TYR A 812 7.85 33.23 26.29
N ASN A 813 7.12 32.66 27.26
CA ASN A 813 6.13 33.42 28.05
C ASN A 813 6.77 34.62 28.74
N ALA A 814 7.94 34.44 29.37
CA ALA A 814 8.69 35.53 30.00
C ALA A 814 9.21 36.59 29.00
N ALA A 815 9.57 36.19 27.77
CA ALA A 815 10.08 37.12 26.76
C ALA A 815 9.00 37.91 26.01
N CYS A 816 7.81 37.33 25.85
CA CYS A 816 6.69 37.93 25.09
C CYS A 816 5.54 38.46 25.95
N GLY A 817 5.51 38.16 27.26
CA GLY A 817 4.34 38.43 28.11
C GLY A 817 3.14 37.53 27.77
N ALA A 818 3.41 36.35 27.20
CA ALA A 818 2.40 35.41 26.73
C ALA A 818 1.94 34.45 27.86
N GLY A 819 0.77 33.84 27.66
CA GLY A 819 0.17 32.86 28.56
C GLY A 819 0.02 31.48 27.92
N LEU A 820 1.04 30.99 27.23
CA LEU A 820 1.05 29.64 26.66
C LEU A 820 1.09 28.60 27.80
N ASP A 821 0.27 27.54 27.71
CA ASP A 821 0.24 26.51 28.74
C ASP A 821 1.43 25.56 28.62
N CYS A 822 2.46 25.81 29.43
CA CYS A 822 3.65 24.97 29.51
C CYS A 822 3.42 23.64 30.24
N SER A 823 2.21 23.38 30.77
CA SER A 823 1.86 22.10 31.42
C SER A 823 1.25 21.07 30.47
N ASP A 824 1.04 21.42 29.18
CA ASP A 824 0.63 20.48 28.14
C ASP A 824 1.72 19.44 27.85
N GLN A 825 1.63 18.29 28.52
CA GLN A 825 2.53 17.14 28.35
C GLN A 825 2.38 16.41 26.99
N THR A 826 1.51 16.88 26.08
CA THR A 826 1.52 16.41 24.68
C THR A 826 2.54 17.16 23.83
N LEU A 827 2.88 18.40 24.20
CA LEU A 827 3.84 19.25 23.47
C LEU A 827 5.13 19.49 24.25
N PHE A 828 5.06 19.60 25.57
CA PHE A 828 6.16 19.96 26.46
C PHE A 828 6.61 18.82 27.37
N SER A 829 7.85 18.90 27.86
CA SER A 829 8.33 18.06 28.96
C SER A 829 7.63 18.40 30.28
N SER A 830 7.79 17.54 31.30
CA SER A 830 7.50 17.96 32.67
C SER A 830 8.56 18.96 33.18
N GLU A 831 8.37 19.52 34.39
CA GLU A 831 9.42 20.30 35.07
C GLU A 831 10.56 19.42 35.64
N GLU A 832 10.35 18.11 35.73
CA GLU A 832 11.28 17.14 36.33
C GLU A 832 12.11 16.38 35.28
N GLU A 833 11.62 16.32 34.03
CA GLU A 833 12.37 15.80 32.88
C GLU A 833 13.52 16.76 32.53
N GLY A 834 14.76 16.31 32.78
CA GLY A 834 15.96 17.13 32.59
C GLY A 834 16.25 17.45 31.11
N ASP A 835 16.90 18.60 30.88
CA ASP A 835 17.15 19.20 29.54
C ASP A 835 17.81 18.27 28.48
N GLY A 836 18.40 17.14 28.89
CA GLY A 836 18.96 16.12 27.99
C GLY A 836 17.96 15.11 27.41
N GLN A 837 16.69 15.14 27.83
CA GLN A 837 15.63 14.22 27.38
C GLN A 837 14.54 14.91 26.54
N CYS A 838 14.72 16.19 26.19
CA CYS A 838 13.72 17.00 25.50
C CYS A 838 14.33 17.83 24.34
N THR A 839 13.46 18.35 23.48
CA THR A 839 13.84 19.24 22.38
C THR A 839 14.02 20.67 22.88
N GLY A 840 15.25 21.17 22.81
CA GLY A 840 15.54 22.60 22.82
C GLY A 840 15.43 23.27 24.20
N TYR A 841 16.58 23.42 24.87
CA TYR A 841 16.67 24.00 26.21
C TYR A 841 17.37 25.38 26.24
N GLY A 842 17.28 26.03 27.41
CA GLY A 842 18.15 27.13 27.81
C GLY A 842 17.67 28.55 27.46
N ASP A 843 17.65 29.41 28.48
CA ASP A 843 17.19 30.81 28.43
C ASP A 843 17.82 31.61 27.29
N ILE A 844 17.00 32.44 26.62
CA ILE A 844 17.54 33.61 25.94
C ILE A 844 17.92 34.63 27.01
N LYS A 845 19.21 34.88 27.21
CA LYS A 845 19.66 35.94 28.14
C LYS A 845 19.44 37.33 27.51
N PRO A 846 18.78 38.28 28.19
CA PRO A 846 18.46 39.60 27.63
C PRO A 846 19.68 40.36 27.09
N TRP A 847 19.48 41.25 26.12
CA TRP A 847 20.58 41.95 25.43
C TRP A 847 21.49 42.75 26.38
N TRP A 848 20.94 43.20 27.52
CA TRP A 848 21.64 43.98 28.53
C TRP A 848 22.59 43.12 29.38
N PHE A 849 22.28 41.83 29.59
CA PHE A 849 23.20 40.88 30.24
C PHE A 849 24.47 40.64 29.42
N ARG A 850 24.38 40.62 28.08
CA ARG A 850 25.59 40.59 27.22
C ARG A 850 26.43 41.86 27.38
N ARG A 851 25.78 43.03 27.50
CA ARG A 851 26.46 44.33 27.64
C ARG A 851 27.20 44.49 28.98
N PHE A 852 26.65 43.98 30.08
CA PHE A 852 27.33 43.99 31.39
C PHE A 852 28.58 43.12 31.43
N ARG A 853 28.62 41.98 30.72
CA ARG A 853 29.80 41.09 30.72
C ARG A 853 31.02 41.75 30.05
N THR A 854 30.81 42.68 29.11
CA THR A 854 31.90 43.48 28.50
C THR A 854 32.40 44.62 29.39
N ILE A 855 31.62 45.03 30.41
CA ILE A 855 31.97 46.12 31.34
C ILE A 855 32.78 45.58 32.54
N TYR A 856 32.53 44.33 32.95
CA TYR A 856 33.30 43.62 33.99
C TYR A 856 34.43 42.74 33.42
N SER A 857 35.01 43.14 32.29
CA SER A 857 36.07 42.39 31.58
C SER A 857 37.12 43.32 30.94
N GLN A 858 37.40 44.45 31.59
CA GLN A 858 38.59 45.30 31.38
C GLN A 858 39.43 45.29 32.65
#